data_AF-A0A7X6ID23-F1
#
_entry.id   AF-A0A7X6ID23-F1
#
_cell.length_a   1.000
_cell.length_b   1.000
_cell.length_c   1.000
_cell.angle_alpha   90.00
_cell.angle_beta   90.00
_cell.angle_gamma   90.00
#
_symmetry.space_group_name_H-M   'P 1'
#
loop_
_entity.id
_entity.type
_entity.pdbx_description
1 polymer ?
#
loop_
_entity_poly.entity_id
_entity_poly.type
_entity_poly.pdbx_seq_one_letter_code
_entity_poly.pdbx_strand_id
1 'polypeptide(L)'
;MGKFEIAHPSPIFQDITRIAFLYTSPGGQVSIHFSTLESHHRNPEGDEFLFSSYETASQVLKSQVVKGAPEARAYSYSKNLNRYVLGTSIDPQIFLYDPDRLTLERVFEGPKSNAFIHRLAVKDDYVYTILSTPSAPIRGFNGILKVHLQTGKHQVIPFSDKMEQGWGGVQTVDPTGRIWFYRAFPMRMMWYDAVRGMRNRTLAGYEGWTVESWDSWRGEDYLVLTNSRGEFIKKRVDLQTMTEQEGGSEFATEQDRLFLESVRVDLYHNDPFAEPLYFRPGSASFYQRSAGQDLFSSVGSIDLGKFEVMGFHLTPQEGATRWIHPQLGELEVLGISPAGDLLVWLRGRKSYAVAEIQSGKLTPHEINLSNLSPADITSLVVTDDGSLYGGGILTFSHLFRFDLPTNRTALLKGAIPDAEGQVNSMFLGLDGKVYGAGYPDSVLFRFDPSAPWNPGNTATHNPTHLGAMGHHRQTRARKGIQDLDGTIWYQSVTDYAFPIAHALAKADFEKRTLTVKTDLDDGFPEVEALAVFDSEHLVLLGRKNGKPGLYRLNQREFRIEEEKVLAESGGILVNLDPYDRSNSRLFLTQGRKLYGINPDLSIRFIHKSLREISAVVPGEGQDILLIGKTHIERINLTSGAKDIWWNRGDKPGHYIFKHLSWTPVIFHKGLLYIADEEKLWRFNPPRS
;
A
#
# COMPACT_ATOMS: atom_id res chain seq x y z
N MET A 1 1.81 -17.16 36.89
CA MET A 1 2.34 -17.35 35.52
C MET A 1 1.50 -18.42 34.85
N GLY A 2 0.89 -18.15 33.69
CA GLY A 2 0.26 -19.18 32.86
C GLY A 2 1.22 -19.60 31.75
N LYS A 3 1.37 -20.91 31.52
CA LYS A 3 1.94 -21.41 30.27
C LYS A 3 0.85 -21.38 29.19
N PHE A 4 1.24 -21.04 27.97
CA PHE A 4 0.48 -21.33 26.76
C PHE A 4 1.39 -22.13 25.82
N GLU A 5 0.84 -23.11 25.10
CA GLU A 5 1.61 -24.06 24.30
C GLU A 5 0.78 -24.46 23.07
N ILE A 6 1.31 -24.21 21.87
CA ILE A 6 0.75 -24.64 20.58
C ILE A 6 1.92 -25.14 19.72
N ALA A 7 1.75 -26.26 19.02
CA ALA A 7 2.85 -27.00 18.44
C ALA A 7 3.33 -26.49 17.05
N HIS A 8 4.66 -26.59 16.86
CA HIS A 8 5.53 -26.50 15.67
C HIS A 8 4.95 -26.66 14.24
N PRO A 9 5.72 -26.33 13.16
CA PRO A 9 7.02 -25.61 13.12
C PRO A 9 7.15 -24.41 12.13
N SER A 10 7.96 -23.42 12.54
CA SER A 10 8.76 -22.50 11.67
C SER A 10 8.02 -21.29 11.01
N PRO A 11 8.74 -20.27 10.49
CA PRO A 11 9.29 -19.23 11.37
C PRO A 11 8.86 -17.77 11.06
N ILE A 12 9.73 -16.93 10.43
CA ILE A 12 9.91 -15.44 10.41
C ILE A 12 8.62 -14.54 10.30
N PHE A 13 8.75 -13.21 10.23
CA PHE A 13 7.71 -12.23 10.56
C PHE A 13 7.92 -10.86 9.87
N GLN A 14 8.49 -10.85 8.66
CA GLN A 14 9.23 -9.67 8.16
C GLN A 14 8.37 -8.47 7.69
N ASP A 15 7.07 -8.66 7.43
CA ASP A 15 6.27 -7.69 6.67
C ASP A 15 4.93 -7.26 7.34
N ILE A 16 4.64 -7.69 8.58
CA ILE A 16 3.26 -7.67 9.15
C ILE A 16 2.86 -6.39 9.91
N THR A 17 3.72 -5.37 10.03
CA THR A 17 3.43 -4.16 10.82
C THR A 17 4.13 -2.95 10.24
N ARG A 18 3.39 -1.89 9.88
CA ARG A 18 3.95 -0.71 9.17
C ARG A 18 3.43 0.65 9.62
N ILE A 19 2.59 0.71 10.65
CA ILE A 19 2.79 1.71 11.70
C ILE A 19 2.83 1.04 13.05
N ALA A 20 3.69 1.58 13.90
CA ALA A 20 3.64 1.42 15.34
C ALA A 20 3.94 2.81 15.95
N PHE A 21 3.24 3.16 17.03
CA PHE A 21 3.49 4.35 17.82
C PHE A 21 3.18 4.13 19.29
N LEU A 22 3.89 4.83 20.16
CA LEU A 22 3.53 4.88 21.57
C LEU A 22 2.48 5.97 21.79
N TYR A 23 1.58 5.71 22.74
CA TYR A 23 0.68 6.70 23.30
C TYR A 23 0.67 6.60 24.81
N THR A 24 0.73 7.75 25.47
CA THR A 24 0.60 7.92 26.92
C THR A 24 -0.73 8.62 27.21
N SER A 25 -1.64 7.96 27.92
CA SER A 25 -2.92 8.60 28.31
C SER A 25 -2.70 9.72 29.35
N PRO A 26 -3.68 10.62 29.57
CA PRO A 26 -3.62 11.60 30.64
C PRO A 26 -3.46 11.01 32.05
N GLY A 27 -3.69 9.70 32.23
CA GLY A 27 -3.43 8.95 33.46
C GLY A 27 -2.03 8.33 33.55
N GLY A 28 -1.14 8.56 32.58
CA GLY A 28 0.22 8.00 32.54
C GLY A 28 0.33 6.55 32.04
N GLN A 29 -0.79 5.94 31.63
CA GLN A 29 -0.83 4.59 31.08
C GLN A 29 -0.29 4.59 29.64
N VAL A 30 0.73 3.76 29.34
CA VAL A 30 1.27 3.62 27.99
C VAL A 30 0.71 2.41 27.24
N SER A 31 0.54 2.63 25.93
CA SER A 31 0.09 1.63 24.98
C SER A 31 0.86 1.75 23.67
N ILE A 32 1.19 0.60 23.07
CA ILE A 32 1.73 0.51 21.71
C ILE A 32 0.55 0.39 20.76
N HIS A 33 0.30 1.41 19.96
CA HIS A 33 -0.72 1.39 18.92
C HIS A 33 -0.08 1.04 17.59
N PHE A 34 -0.63 0.09 16.85
CA PHE A 34 -0.06 -0.39 15.60
C PHE A 34 -1.14 -0.90 14.65
N SER A 35 -0.80 -0.99 13.38
CA SER A 35 -1.63 -1.75 12.44
C SER A 35 -0.95 -3.03 12.00
N THR A 36 -1.72 -4.11 11.97
CA THR A 36 -1.41 -5.30 11.18
C THR A 36 -1.45 -4.97 9.69
N LEU A 37 -0.63 -5.66 8.89
CA LEU A 37 -0.92 -5.89 7.48
C LEU A 37 -2.04 -6.93 7.35
N GLU A 38 -3.27 -6.48 7.12
CA GLU A 38 -4.32 -7.35 6.58
C GLU A 38 -4.14 -7.42 5.05
N SER A 39 -4.05 -8.61 4.48
CA SER A 39 -3.61 -8.74 3.08
C SER A 39 -4.66 -8.25 2.05
N HIS A 40 -4.24 -7.29 1.20
CA HIS A 40 -4.63 -7.02 -0.20
C HIS A 40 -5.81 -7.83 -0.82
N HIS A 41 -7.00 -7.22 -1.02
CA HIS A 41 -8.07 -7.72 -1.92
C HIS A 41 -8.85 -8.97 -1.46
N ARG A 42 -9.47 -8.98 -0.27
CA ARG A 42 -10.38 -10.10 0.10
C ARG A 42 -11.51 -9.80 1.10
N ASN A 43 -11.85 -8.53 1.37
CA ASN A 43 -13.04 -8.20 2.17
C ASN A 43 -14.15 -7.58 1.29
N PRO A 44 -15.31 -8.24 1.14
CA PRO A 44 -16.44 -7.68 0.37
C PRO A 44 -17.14 -6.50 1.08
N GLU A 45 -16.90 -6.28 2.38
CA GLU A 45 -17.45 -5.12 3.11
C GLU A 45 -16.64 -3.82 2.88
N GLY A 46 -15.77 -3.83 1.86
CA GLY A 46 -14.66 -2.90 1.66
C GLY A 46 -13.43 -3.35 2.43
N ASP A 47 -12.23 -3.12 1.90
CA ASP A 47 -11.00 -3.48 2.59
C ASP A 47 -10.98 -2.95 4.05
N GLU A 48 -10.41 -3.69 5.00
CA GLU A 48 -10.45 -3.35 6.44
C GLU A 48 -9.17 -3.72 7.20
N PHE A 49 -8.90 -3.02 8.31
CA PHE A 49 -7.72 -3.30 9.15
C PHE A 49 -7.96 -3.40 10.65
N LEU A 50 -7.17 -4.25 11.31
CA LEU A 50 -7.06 -4.28 12.76
C LEU A 50 -6.09 -3.19 13.25
N PHE A 51 -6.64 -2.00 13.52
CA PHE A 51 -5.90 -1.04 14.32
C PHE A 51 -5.90 -1.49 15.78
N SER A 52 -4.72 -1.82 16.28
CA SER A 52 -4.53 -2.50 17.55
C SER A 52 -3.82 -1.60 18.55
N SER A 53 -4.17 -1.72 19.82
CA SER A 53 -3.59 -1.02 20.95
C SER A 53 -3.23 -2.05 22.02
N TYR A 54 -1.94 -2.18 22.31
CA TYR A 54 -1.40 -3.08 23.33
C TYR A 54 -0.97 -2.26 24.55
N GLU A 55 -1.72 -2.36 25.64
CA GLU A 55 -1.39 -1.70 26.91
C GLU A 55 -0.21 -2.43 27.58
N THR A 56 0.90 -1.73 27.80
CA THR A 56 2.15 -2.39 28.24
C THR A 56 2.11 -2.85 29.69
N ALA A 57 1.35 -2.18 30.55
CA ALA A 57 1.24 -2.49 31.97
C ALA A 57 0.28 -3.67 32.26
N SER A 58 -0.90 -3.69 31.66
CA SER A 58 -1.88 -4.77 31.82
C SER A 58 -1.64 -5.96 30.87
N GLN A 59 -0.83 -5.78 29.83
CA GLN A 59 -0.62 -6.71 28.71
C GLN A 59 -1.91 -7.00 27.91
N VAL A 60 -2.90 -6.11 27.98
CA VAL A 60 -4.16 -6.23 27.24
C VAL A 60 -4.01 -5.67 25.83
N LEU A 61 -4.26 -6.52 24.84
CA LEU A 61 -4.47 -6.13 23.45
C LEU A 61 -5.95 -5.79 23.20
N LYS A 62 -6.21 -4.64 22.58
CA LYS A 62 -7.52 -4.21 22.08
C LYS A 62 -7.37 -3.91 20.60
N SER A 63 -8.32 -4.32 19.76
CA SER A 63 -8.27 -4.04 18.32
C SER A 63 -9.62 -3.53 17.83
N GLN A 64 -9.60 -2.53 16.95
CA GLN A 64 -10.78 -2.07 16.20
C GLN A 64 -10.59 -2.37 14.71
N VAL A 65 -11.68 -2.77 14.05
CA VAL A 65 -11.75 -2.94 12.61
C VAL A 65 -12.03 -1.59 11.97
N VAL A 66 -11.22 -1.20 10.99
CA VAL A 66 -11.28 0.11 10.35
C VAL A 66 -11.54 -0.05 8.87
N LYS A 67 -12.67 0.47 8.39
CA LYS A 67 -13.18 0.15 7.04
C LYS A 67 -12.84 1.20 5.98
N GLY A 68 -12.62 0.68 4.78
CA GLY A 68 -12.20 1.42 3.60
C GLY A 68 -10.71 1.31 3.30
N ALA A 69 -10.01 0.42 3.98
CA ALA A 69 -8.65 0.64 4.43
C ALA A 69 -8.07 -0.69 4.95
N PRO A 70 -7.05 -1.32 4.34
CA PRO A 70 -6.54 -2.60 4.87
C PRO A 70 -5.27 -2.61 5.74
N GLU A 71 -4.68 -1.46 6.09
CA GLU A 71 -3.89 -1.32 7.33
C GLU A 71 -3.87 0.13 7.85
N ALA A 72 -2.92 0.52 8.68
CA ALA A 72 -2.41 1.88 8.78
C ALA A 72 -0.91 1.81 8.45
N ARG A 73 -0.42 2.60 7.48
CA ARG A 73 0.98 2.52 7.03
C ARG A 73 1.72 3.86 7.15
N ALA A 74 1.05 4.91 7.64
CA ALA A 74 1.69 6.07 8.25
C ALA A 74 0.76 6.77 9.23
N TYR A 75 1.30 7.73 9.96
CA TYR A 75 0.52 8.58 10.83
C TYR A 75 1.23 9.92 11.04
N SER A 76 0.44 10.90 11.45
CA SER A 76 0.91 12.14 12.03
C SER A 76 0.02 12.47 13.24
N TYR A 77 0.05 13.71 13.74
CA TYR A 77 -0.82 14.14 14.84
C TYR A 77 -1.17 15.62 14.65
N SER A 78 -2.42 16.00 14.96
CA SER A 78 -2.85 17.39 14.92
C SER A 78 -2.97 17.96 16.33
N LYS A 79 -2.08 18.90 16.68
CA LYS A 79 -2.10 19.59 17.98
C LYS A 79 -3.45 20.26 18.25
N ASN A 80 -3.98 20.93 17.22
CA ASN A 80 -5.24 21.67 17.27
C ASN A 80 -6.46 20.78 17.57
N LEU A 81 -6.40 19.50 17.20
CA LEU A 81 -7.51 18.55 17.32
C LEU A 81 -7.30 17.49 18.42
N ASN A 82 -6.13 17.49 19.08
CA ASN A 82 -5.74 16.51 20.10
C ASN A 82 -5.93 15.05 19.64
N ARG A 83 -5.56 14.75 18.37
CA ARG A 83 -5.76 13.45 17.75
C ARG A 83 -4.62 13.09 16.81
N TYR A 84 -4.32 11.80 16.75
CA TYR A 84 -3.48 11.26 15.68
C TYR A 84 -4.21 11.38 14.35
N VAL A 85 -3.45 11.49 13.28
CA VAL A 85 -3.95 11.63 11.91
C VAL A 85 -3.43 10.41 11.16
N LEU A 86 -4.26 9.39 10.91
CA LEU A 86 -3.78 8.15 10.30
C LEU A 86 -3.67 8.30 8.77
N GLY A 87 -2.51 7.89 8.27
CA GLY A 87 -2.09 7.88 6.87
C GLY A 87 -2.19 6.48 6.29
N THR A 88 -2.63 6.43 5.04
CA THR A 88 -3.55 5.39 4.61
C THR A 88 -2.97 4.53 3.42
N SER A 89 -3.56 3.49 2.76
CA SER A 89 -3.09 2.78 1.51
C SER A 89 -4.09 1.96 0.63
N ILE A 90 -4.61 2.44 -0.52
CA ILE A 90 -5.86 2.06 -1.32
C ILE A 90 -6.99 3.08 -1.16
N ASP A 91 -7.12 4.07 -2.06
CA ASP A 91 -8.16 5.12 -2.11
C ASP A 91 -7.95 6.40 -1.22
N PRO A 92 -6.87 7.18 -1.21
CA PRO A 92 -6.41 8.19 -0.21
C PRO A 92 -7.11 8.69 1.11
N GLN A 93 -7.78 7.92 2.02
CA GLN A 93 -8.39 8.45 3.31
C GLN A 93 -7.44 9.32 4.12
N ILE A 94 -7.99 10.14 4.99
CA ILE A 94 -7.34 10.51 6.24
C ILE A 94 -8.35 10.37 7.38
N PHE A 95 -7.95 9.65 8.43
CA PHE A 95 -8.70 9.53 9.68
C PHE A 95 -8.11 10.45 10.75
N LEU A 96 -8.97 10.96 11.64
CA LEU A 96 -8.56 11.35 12.98
C LEU A 96 -8.76 10.18 13.95
N TYR A 97 -7.74 9.87 14.74
CA TYR A 97 -7.77 8.84 15.76
C TYR A 97 -7.67 9.43 17.16
N ASP A 98 -8.63 9.07 18.00
CA ASP A 98 -8.68 9.35 19.43
C ASP A 98 -8.19 8.11 20.20
N PRO A 99 -6.98 8.15 20.79
CA PRO A 99 -6.34 6.99 21.41
C PRO A 99 -6.83 6.69 22.85
N ASP A 100 -7.43 7.66 23.54
CA ASP A 100 -8.08 7.45 24.85
C ASP A 100 -9.38 6.67 24.66
N ARG A 101 -10.13 7.00 23.60
CA ARG A 101 -11.45 6.40 23.30
C ARG A 101 -11.36 5.18 22.38
N LEU A 102 -10.21 4.97 21.73
CA LEU A 102 -10.00 4.00 20.66
C LEU A 102 -11.00 4.19 19.50
N THR A 103 -11.25 5.44 19.09
CA THR A 103 -12.22 5.77 18.02
C THR A 103 -11.59 6.45 16.81
N LEU A 104 -12.05 6.08 15.62
CA LEU A 104 -11.63 6.67 14.33
C LEU A 104 -12.76 7.47 13.68
N GLU A 105 -12.41 8.65 13.15
CA GLU A 105 -13.30 9.54 12.41
C GLU A 105 -12.71 9.82 11.02
N ARG A 106 -13.43 9.46 9.95
CA ARG A 106 -12.99 9.75 8.58
C ARG A 106 -13.22 11.22 8.26
N VAL A 107 -12.13 11.98 8.10
CA VAL A 107 -12.19 13.43 7.83
C VAL A 107 -11.83 13.79 6.39
N PHE A 108 -11.05 12.94 5.72
CA PHE A 108 -10.84 13.06 4.29
C PHE A 108 -11.35 11.83 3.57
N GLU A 109 -12.24 12.09 2.63
CA GLU A 109 -12.69 11.19 1.60
C GLU A 109 -12.65 11.96 0.27
N GLY A 110 -11.51 11.86 -0.38
CA GLY A 110 -11.36 12.08 -1.81
C GLY A 110 -11.98 10.93 -2.62
N PRO A 111 -11.44 10.58 -3.81
CA PRO A 111 -12.10 9.79 -4.82
C PRO A 111 -11.23 8.58 -5.23
N LYS A 112 -11.72 7.38 -4.96
CA LYS A 112 -10.95 6.12 -4.91
C LYS A 112 -9.83 5.94 -5.97
N SER A 113 -8.64 5.56 -5.53
CA SER A 113 -7.48 5.12 -6.31
C SER A 113 -6.30 4.73 -5.44
N ASN A 114 -5.35 4.02 -6.00
CA ASN A 114 -4.36 3.35 -5.18
C ASN A 114 -3.20 4.22 -4.58
N ALA A 115 -2.80 5.33 -5.23
CA ALA A 115 -1.99 6.49 -4.78
C ALA A 115 -0.76 6.37 -3.79
N PHE A 116 -0.23 7.50 -3.24
CA PHE A 116 1.04 7.61 -2.47
C PHE A 116 1.13 8.65 -1.25
N ILE A 117 1.01 8.24 0.05
CA ILE A 117 1.44 8.95 1.32
C ILE A 117 2.79 8.49 1.93
N HIS A 118 2.79 7.43 2.80
CA HIS A 118 3.62 7.12 4.01
C HIS A 118 4.25 8.19 4.86
N ARG A 119 4.30 9.40 4.38
CA ARG A 119 4.49 10.52 5.25
C ARG A 119 3.38 11.53 5.02
N LEU A 120 2.51 11.55 6.02
CA LEU A 120 1.69 12.68 6.35
C LEU A 120 2.60 13.66 7.10
N ALA A 121 2.45 14.94 6.80
CA ALA A 121 2.80 16.01 7.73
C ALA A 121 1.53 16.79 8.07
N VAL A 122 1.35 17.14 9.33
CA VAL A 122 0.27 18.03 9.77
C VAL A 122 0.87 19.39 10.09
N LYS A 123 0.22 20.44 9.61
CA LYS A 123 0.49 21.84 9.99
C LYS A 123 -0.85 22.56 10.09
N ASP A 124 -1.08 23.20 11.24
CA ASP A 124 -2.36 23.81 11.60
C ASP A 124 -3.50 22.78 11.50
N ASP A 125 -4.70 23.18 11.07
CA ASP A 125 -5.81 22.27 10.77
C ASP A 125 -5.68 21.58 9.40
N TYR A 126 -4.47 21.56 8.81
CA TYR A 126 -4.20 20.94 7.52
C TYR A 126 -3.23 19.78 7.61
N VAL A 127 -3.47 18.79 6.78
CA VAL A 127 -2.61 17.63 6.58
C VAL A 127 -2.16 17.59 5.13
N TYR A 128 -0.89 17.25 4.94
CA TYR A 128 -0.15 17.32 3.69
C TYR A 128 0.49 15.98 3.42
N THR A 129 0.46 15.58 2.16
CA THR A 129 1.13 14.38 1.71
C THR A 129 1.37 14.45 0.20
N ILE A 130 2.22 13.58 -0.35
CA ILE A 130 2.23 13.42 -1.80
C ILE A 130 0.91 12.75 -2.18
N LEU A 131 0.59 12.85 -3.45
CA LEU A 131 -0.32 11.93 -4.08
C LEU A 131 0.22 11.61 -5.46
N SER A 132 0.23 10.33 -5.86
CA SER A 132 0.88 10.00 -7.13
C SER A 132 0.40 8.78 -7.90
N THR A 133 0.74 8.76 -9.20
CA THR A 133 0.12 7.95 -10.24
C THR A 133 1.03 7.66 -11.46
N PRO A 134 1.41 6.39 -11.71
CA PRO A 134 1.64 5.80 -13.01
C PRO A 134 0.37 5.18 -13.58
N SER A 135 -0.81 5.43 -12.99
CA SER A 135 -2.09 5.06 -13.59
C SER A 135 -2.43 5.91 -14.82
N ALA A 136 -1.44 6.14 -15.69
CA ALA A 136 -1.31 7.32 -16.53
C ALA A 136 -1.25 8.62 -15.69
N PRO A 137 -0.73 9.72 -16.26
CA PRO A 137 -0.77 11.00 -15.56
C PRO A 137 -2.23 11.46 -15.45
N ILE A 138 -2.86 11.23 -14.28
CA ILE A 138 -4.08 11.93 -13.90
C ILE A 138 -3.67 13.37 -13.58
N ARG A 139 -3.58 14.18 -14.64
CA ARG A 139 -3.11 15.58 -14.58
C ARG A 139 -3.94 16.35 -13.56
N GLY A 140 -3.25 17.00 -12.63
CA GLY A 140 -3.88 17.61 -11.46
C GLY A 140 -4.29 16.58 -10.40
N PHE A 141 -3.49 15.53 -10.20
CA PHE A 141 -3.44 14.70 -8.99
C PHE A 141 -2.03 14.31 -8.58
N ASN A 142 -1.19 13.87 -9.53
CA ASN A 142 0.26 13.76 -9.34
C ASN A 142 0.81 15.09 -8.74
N GLY A 143 1.12 15.09 -7.45
CA GLY A 143 1.31 16.32 -6.70
C GLY A 143 1.45 16.14 -5.19
N ILE A 144 1.16 17.21 -4.46
CA ILE A 144 1.02 17.24 -3.01
C ILE A 144 -0.44 17.53 -2.68
N LEU A 145 -1.09 16.56 -2.07
CA LEU A 145 -2.41 16.69 -1.46
C LEU A 145 -2.29 17.54 -0.19
N LYS A 146 -3.18 18.52 -0.06
CA LYS A 146 -3.43 19.27 1.18
C LYS A 146 -4.91 19.18 1.56
N VAL A 147 -5.24 18.64 2.73
CA VAL A 147 -6.62 18.51 3.25
C VAL A 147 -6.78 19.27 4.56
N HIS A 148 -7.94 19.90 4.76
CA HIS A 148 -8.35 20.52 6.01
C HIS A 148 -9.08 19.51 6.90
N LEU A 149 -8.46 19.13 8.03
CA LEU A 149 -8.87 18.04 8.92
C LEU A 149 -10.25 18.22 9.57
N GLN A 150 -10.76 19.44 9.73
CA GLN A 150 -12.09 19.68 10.30
C GLN A 150 -13.23 19.69 9.27
N THR A 151 -12.92 19.93 7.98
CA THR A 151 -13.95 20.25 6.97
C THR A 151 -13.89 19.36 5.73
N GLY A 152 -12.90 18.47 5.65
CA GLY A 152 -12.60 17.66 4.48
C GLY A 152 -12.20 18.45 3.24
N LYS A 153 -12.18 19.79 3.25
CA LYS A 153 -11.84 20.64 2.10
C LYS A 153 -10.37 20.45 1.72
N HIS A 154 -10.08 20.25 0.45
CA HIS A 154 -8.75 19.86 0.00
C HIS A 154 -8.37 20.45 -1.36
N GLN A 155 -7.07 20.56 -1.60
CA GLN A 155 -6.48 21.04 -2.84
C GLN A 155 -5.31 20.16 -3.27
N VAL A 156 -5.07 20.18 -4.57
CA VAL A 156 -3.96 19.51 -5.24
C VAL A 156 -2.90 20.56 -5.55
N ILE A 157 -1.66 20.29 -5.17
CA ILE A 157 -0.50 21.08 -5.60
C ILE A 157 0.24 20.23 -6.65
N PRO A 158 0.02 20.45 -7.97
CA PRO A 158 0.56 19.56 -8.98
C PRO A 158 2.09 19.59 -9.01
N PHE A 159 2.71 18.42 -9.26
CA PHE A 159 4.08 18.39 -9.72
C PHE A 159 4.19 19.10 -11.08
N SER A 160 5.35 19.70 -11.37
CA SER A 160 5.57 20.35 -12.66
C SER A 160 5.53 19.35 -13.81
N ASP A 161 5.16 19.83 -15.00
CA ASP A 161 4.80 19.04 -16.20
C ASP A 161 5.85 18.02 -16.68
N LYS A 162 7.06 18.04 -16.12
CA LYS A 162 8.18 17.12 -16.41
C LYS A 162 8.31 15.96 -15.41
N MET A 163 7.41 15.84 -14.42
CA MET A 163 7.37 14.72 -13.47
C MET A 163 6.16 13.83 -13.72
N GLU A 164 6.30 12.92 -14.68
CA GLU A 164 5.20 12.06 -15.11
C GLU A 164 4.79 11.02 -14.06
N GLN A 165 5.75 10.55 -13.25
CA GLN A 165 5.52 9.59 -12.16
C GLN A 165 6.51 9.87 -11.03
N GLY A 166 5.99 10.09 -9.82
CA GLY A 166 6.77 10.33 -8.62
C GLY A 166 6.21 9.51 -7.47
N TRP A 167 6.72 8.28 -7.30
CA TRP A 167 6.57 7.58 -6.02
C TRP A 167 7.12 8.54 -4.96
N GLY A 168 6.30 8.99 -3.99
CA GLY A 168 6.77 9.77 -2.86
C GLY A 168 5.81 10.17 -1.72
N GLY A 169 6.30 10.96 -0.76
CA GLY A 169 5.63 11.26 0.53
C GLY A 169 6.14 12.52 1.23
N VAL A 170 5.31 13.20 2.04
CA VAL A 170 5.66 14.48 2.70
C VAL A 170 6.19 14.27 4.11
N GLN A 171 7.46 14.59 4.28
CA GLN A 171 8.18 14.47 5.54
C GLN A 171 7.73 15.49 6.59
N THR A 172 7.48 16.74 6.16
CA THR A 172 7.18 17.88 7.04
C THR A 172 6.75 19.10 6.18
N VAL A 173 6.06 20.07 6.80
CA VAL A 173 5.76 21.38 6.21
C VAL A 173 6.29 22.46 7.15
N ASP A 174 7.12 23.36 6.63
CA ASP A 174 7.87 24.31 7.45
C ASP A 174 7.07 25.57 7.83
N PRO A 175 7.59 26.45 8.71
CA PRO A 175 6.88 27.68 9.12
C PRO A 175 6.46 28.56 7.94
N THR A 176 7.29 28.64 6.88
CA THR A 176 6.98 29.39 5.65
C THR A 176 5.86 28.76 4.81
N GLY A 177 5.53 27.49 5.05
CA GLY A 177 4.51 26.73 4.32
C GLY A 177 5.05 25.92 3.16
N ARG A 178 6.38 25.85 2.97
CA ARG A 178 7.02 24.94 2.02
C ARG A 178 6.82 23.51 2.47
N ILE A 179 6.56 22.63 1.50
CA ILE A 179 6.40 21.20 1.70
C ILE A 179 7.72 20.47 1.38
N TRP A 180 8.17 19.62 2.30
CA TRP A 180 9.40 18.83 2.19
C TRP A 180 9.05 17.36 1.93
N PHE A 181 9.57 16.77 0.84
CA PHE A 181 9.24 15.40 0.41
C PHE A 181 10.48 14.63 -0.08
N TYR A 182 10.39 13.29 -0.22
CA TYR A 182 11.45 12.47 -0.83
C TYR A 182 11.20 12.33 -2.37
N ARG A 183 11.74 11.32 -3.06
CA ARG A 183 11.17 10.73 -4.31
C ARG A 183 11.84 9.36 -4.47
N ALA A 184 11.12 8.31 -4.89
CA ALA A 184 11.67 6.94 -4.78
C ALA A 184 12.40 6.48 -6.05
N PHE A 185 11.94 6.95 -7.22
CA PHE A 185 12.49 6.53 -8.52
C PHE A 185 12.60 7.71 -9.49
N PRO A 186 13.82 8.18 -9.81
CA PRO A 186 15.07 7.93 -9.07
C PRO A 186 15.00 8.51 -7.64
N MET A 187 15.76 7.93 -6.71
CA MET A 187 15.83 8.38 -5.31
C MET A 187 16.32 9.83 -5.20
N ARG A 188 15.46 10.81 -4.84
CA ARG A 188 15.79 12.24 -4.81
C ARG A 188 15.02 13.03 -3.75
N MET A 189 15.73 13.64 -2.80
CA MET A 189 15.11 14.55 -1.83
C MET A 189 14.69 15.88 -2.47
N MET A 190 13.46 16.33 -2.22
CA MET A 190 12.83 17.47 -2.89
C MET A 190 12.07 18.40 -1.92
N TRP A 191 11.77 19.61 -2.40
CA TRP A 191 10.88 20.55 -1.74
C TRP A 191 10.02 21.32 -2.74
N TYR A 192 8.84 21.76 -2.31
CA TYR A 192 7.92 22.61 -3.05
C TYR A 192 7.64 23.89 -2.26
N ASP A 193 7.80 25.02 -2.93
CA ASP A 193 7.34 26.34 -2.49
C ASP A 193 6.35 26.89 -3.54
N ALA A 194 5.36 27.65 -3.10
CA ALA A 194 4.34 28.26 -3.97
C ALA A 194 4.92 29.29 -4.95
N VAL A 195 6.00 30.00 -4.58
CA VAL A 195 6.62 31.02 -5.43
C VAL A 195 7.60 30.40 -6.44
N ARG A 196 8.42 29.44 -5.99
CA ARG A 196 9.53 28.88 -6.79
C ARG A 196 9.16 27.56 -7.48
N GLY A 197 8.10 26.88 -7.04
CA GLY A 197 7.75 25.52 -7.46
C GLY A 197 8.67 24.48 -6.85
N MET A 198 8.81 23.32 -7.51
CA MET A 198 9.67 22.22 -7.02
C MET A 198 11.17 22.51 -7.22
N ARG A 199 11.99 22.08 -6.26
CA ARG A 199 13.46 22.11 -6.31
C ARG A 199 14.07 20.85 -5.70
N ASN A 200 15.28 20.50 -6.14
CA ASN A 200 16.10 19.50 -5.44
C ASN A 200 16.52 20.05 -4.07
N ARG A 201 16.72 19.18 -3.08
CA ARG A 201 17.30 19.53 -1.77
C ARG A 201 18.84 19.62 -1.79
N THR A 202 19.34 20.50 -2.64
CA THR A 202 20.77 20.91 -2.68
C THR A 202 20.89 22.33 -2.12
N LEU A 203 21.67 22.50 -1.05
CA LEU A 203 22.06 23.82 -0.54
C LEU A 203 23.33 24.27 -1.32
N ALA A 204 23.41 25.55 -1.68
CA ALA A 204 24.57 26.06 -2.44
C ALA A 204 25.83 26.07 -1.56
N GLY A 205 26.98 25.61 -2.09
CA GLY A 205 28.21 25.44 -1.31
C GLY A 205 28.28 24.12 -0.51
N TYR A 206 27.30 23.23 -0.70
CA TYR A 206 27.23 21.90 -0.08
C TYR A 206 27.19 20.78 -1.14
N GLU A 207 27.96 20.95 -2.21
CA GLU A 207 28.08 19.98 -3.30
C GLU A 207 28.57 18.62 -2.77
N GLY A 208 27.71 17.60 -2.88
CA GLY A 208 27.97 16.26 -2.31
C GLY A 208 27.21 15.96 -1.00
N TRP A 209 26.48 16.92 -0.44
CA TRP A 209 25.55 16.72 0.67
C TRP A 209 24.09 16.76 0.22
N THR A 210 23.20 16.14 0.98
CA THR A 210 21.74 16.11 0.78
C THR A 210 21.06 16.63 2.04
N VAL A 211 20.00 17.46 1.91
CA VAL A 211 19.22 17.92 3.08
C VAL A 211 18.21 16.84 3.48
N GLU A 212 18.48 16.15 4.59
CA GLU A 212 17.62 15.07 5.08
C GLU A 212 16.35 15.60 5.75
N SER A 213 16.41 16.70 6.51
CA SER A 213 15.25 17.33 7.18
C SER A 213 15.49 18.81 7.50
N TRP A 214 14.49 19.47 8.07
CA TRP A 214 14.65 20.73 8.81
C TRP A 214 14.25 20.53 10.28
N ASP A 215 14.62 21.48 11.14
CA ASP A 215 14.39 21.55 12.58
C ASP A 215 14.40 23.05 12.99
N SER A 216 13.76 23.45 14.08
CA SER A 216 13.73 24.86 14.51
C SER A 216 14.07 25.04 15.98
N TRP A 217 14.73 26.13 16.33
CA TRP A 217 15.34 26.37 17.64
C TRP A 217 15.34 27.86 17.96
N ARG A 218 14.72 28.27 19.08
CA ARG A 218 14.59 29.67 19.53
C ARG A 218 14.01 30.65 18.49
N GLY A 219 13.25 30.14 17.53
CA GLY A 219 12.67 30.90 16.42
C GLY A 219 13.53 30.93 15.15
N GLU A 220 14.75 30.39 15.19
CA GLU A 220 15.64 30.22 14.05
C GLU A 220 15.45 28.83 13.39
N ASP A 221 15.57 28.76 12.07
CA ASP A 221 15.37 27.54 11.30
C ASP A 221 16.70 26.91 10.84
N TYR A 222 16.78 25.58 10.91
CA TYR A 222 17.98 24.80 10.62
C TYR A 222 17.70 23.63 9.66
N LEU A 223 18.63 23.39 8.73
CA LEU A 223 18.63 22.21 7.87
C LEU A 223 19.57 21.15 8.45
N VAL A 224 19.12 19.89 8.46
CA VAL A 224 19.97 18.72 8.72
C VAL A 224 20.46 18.21 7.36
N LEU A 225 21.77 18.24 7.13
CA LEU A 225 22.41 17.71 5.92
C LEU A 225 23.19 16.44 6.24
N THR A 226 23.23 15.49 5.31
CA THR A 226 24.16 14.33 5.34
C THR A 226 24.94 14.19 4.04
N ASN A 227 26.05 13.45 4.08
CA ASN A 227 26.81 13.07 2.89
C ASN A 227 26.90 11.55 2.71
N SER A 228 27.56 11.12 1.63
CA SER A 228 27.73 9.69 1.26
C SER A 228 28.48 8.83 2.28
N ARG A 229 29.09 9.41 3.32
CA ARG A 229 29.75 8.70 4.43
C ARG A 229 28.85 8.53 5.67
N GLY A 230 27.63 9.08 5.65
CA GLY A 230 26.71 9.07 6.80
C GLY A 230 27.04 10.11 7.87
N GLU A 231 28.00 11.00 7.60
CA GLU A 231 28.25 12.19 8.43
C GLU A 231 27.07 13.16 8.31
N PHE A 232 26.70 13.83 9.41
CA PHE A 232 25.63 14.83 9.43
C PHE A 232 26.12 16.19 9.96
N ILE A 233 25.44 17.26 9.56
CA ILE A 233 25.60 18.63 10.11
C ILE A 233 24.23 19.33 10.22
N LYS A 234 24.08 20.26 11.16
CA LYS A 234 22.99 21.26 11.17
C LYS A 234 23.49 22.60 10.68
N LYS A 235 22.70 23.32 9.87
CA LYS A 235 23.02 24.66 9.34
C LYS A 235 21.83 25.60 9.42
N ARG A 236 22.04 26.80 9.99
CA ARG A 236 21.00 27.85 10.06
C ARG A 236 20.75 28.40 8.67
N VAL A 237 19.48 28.51 8.28
CA VAL A 237 19.10 29.07 6.98
C VAL A 237 17.99 30.07 7.13
N ASP A 238 17.97 31.05 6.24
CA ASP A 238 16.72 31.72 5.91
C ASP A 238 15.89 30.71 5.10
N LEU A 239 14.79 30.22 5.67
CA LEU A 239 13.92 29.29 4.96
C LEU A 239 13.28 29.93 3.73
N GLN A 240 12.92 31.22 3.70
CA GLN A 240 12.28 31.81 2.52
C GLN A 240 13.25 31.85 1.32
N THR A 241 14.50 32.27 1.56
CA THR A 241 15.52 32.35 0.50
C THR A 241 16.19 31.02 0.20
N MET A 242 16.22 30.09 1.16
CA MET A 242 17.07 28.88 1.16
C MET A 242 18.57 29.19 1.03
N THR A 243 19.02 30.28 1.66
CA THR A 243 20.44 30.61 1.84
C THR A 243 20.89 30.33 3.28
N GLU A 244 22.11 29.82 3.45
CA GLU A 244 22.77 29.83 4.76
C GLU A 244 22.88 31.28 5.27
N GLN A 245 22.63 31.48 6.55
CA GLN A 245 22.77 32.79 7.20
C GLN A 245 24.10 32.85 7.95
N GLU A 246 24.95 33.81 7.59
CA GLU A 246 26.18 34.11 8.34
C GLU A 246 25.88 34.50 9.81
N GLY A 247 26.82 34.23 10.71
CA GLY A 247 26.71 34.66 12.12
C GLY A 247 25.83 33.74 13.00
N GLY A 248 26.10 32.43 13.01
CA GLY A 248 25.50 31.46 13.92
C GLY A 248 26.52 30.67 14.76
N SER A 249 27.77 31.13 14.82
CA SER A 249 28.94 30.36 15.29
C SER A 249 29.25 30.46 16.79
N GLU A 250 28.63 31.40 17.51
CA GLU A 250 28.77 31.46 18.97
C GLU A 250 27.63 30.66 19.63
N PHE A 251 27.98 29.50 20.18
CA PHE A 251 27.11 28.68 21.03
C PHE A 251 26.84 29.43 22.34
N ALA A 252 25.87 30.35 22.34
CA ALA A 252 25.59 31.24 23.47
C ALA A 252 25.26 30.48 24.78
N THR A 253 24.75 29.25 24.69
CA THR A 253 24.52 28.35 25.82
C THR A 253 24.83 26.89 25.46
N GLU A 254 25.03 26.04 26.48
CA GLU A 254 25.14 24.58 26.29
C GLU A 254 23.94 23.98 25.56
N GLN A 255 22.75 24.57 25.71
CA GLN A 255 21.52 24.13 25.04
C GLN A 255 21.61 24.30 23.52
N ASP A 256 22.27 25.36 23.03
CA ASP A 256 22.53 25.57 21.60
C ASP A 256 23.49 24.51 21.04
N ARG A 257 24.48 24.11 21.86
CA ARG A 257 25.43 23.05 21.50
C ARG A 257 24.75 21.68 21.45
N LEU A 258 23.93 21.36 22.45
CA LEU A 258 23.12 20.13 22.46
C LEU A 258 22.14 20.09 21.28
N PHE A 259 21.52 21.22 20.91
CA PHE A 259 20.68 21.29 19.71
C PHE A 259 21.45 20.97 18.42
N LEU A 260 22.64 21.55 18.25
CA LEU A 260 23.42 21.44 17.02
C LEU A 260 24.15 20.11 16.86
N GLU A 261 24.59 19.50 17.96
CA GLU A 261 25.29 18.20 17.96
C GLU A 261 24.34 16.97 18.01
N SER A 262 23.01 17.17 18.09
CA SER A 262 22.04 16.07 18.20
C SER A 262 21.04 16.00 17.04
N VAL A 263 20.68 14.76 16.69
CA VAL A 263 19.70 14.44 15.66
C VAL A 263 18.39 14.03 16.33
N ARG A 264 17.26 14.56 15.87
CA ARG A 264 15.94 14.10 16.32
C ARG A 264 15.71 12.65 15.85
N VAL A 265 15.42 11.74 16.78
CA VAL A 265 15.36 10.29 16.52
C VAL A 265 13.95 9.69 16.65
N ASP A 266 13.04 10.35 17.35
CA ASP A 266 11.62 10.00 17.43
C ASP A 266 10.86 10.40 16.14
N LEU A 267 11.41 10.01 14.98
CA LEU A 267 11.05 10.48 13.65
C LEU A 267 9.62 10.13 13.19
N TYR A 268 8.89 9.36 13.99
CA TYR A 268 7.48 9.04 13.82
C TYR A 268 6.58 9.64 14.92
N HIS A 269 7.10 10.07 16.08
CA HIS A 269 6.35 10.84 17.07
C HIS A 269 6.08 12.25 16.55
N ASN A 270 5.09 12.36 15.67
CA ASN A 270 4.44 13.61 15.31
C ASN A 270 3.57 14.16 16.46
N ASP A 271 3.38 13.40 17.54
CA ASP A 271 2.71 13.83 18.76
C ASP A 271 3.39 15.11 19.33
N PRO A 272 2.67 16.24 19.37
CA PRO A 272 3.18 17.54 19.80
C PRO A 272 3.01 17.77 21.32
N PHE A 273 2.59 16.76 22.07
CA PHE A 273 2.60 16.69 23.53
C PHE A 273 3.72 15.78 24.04
N ALA A 274 4.23 14.86 23.21
CA ALA A 274 5.52 14.23 23.43
C ALA A 274 6.64 15.28 23.30
N GLU A 275 7.50 15.37 24.31
CA GLU A 275 8.71 16.18 24.23
C GLU A 275 9.73 15.48 23.30
N PRO A 276 10.14 16.09 22.17
CA PRO A 276 10.87 15.37 21.14
C PRO A 276 12.23 14.85 21.62
N LEU A 277 12.55 13.64 21.16
CA LEU A 277 13.74 12.88 21.57
C LEU A 277 14.89 13.09 20.58
N TYR A 278 16.01 13.55 21.10
CA TYR A 278 17.24 13.80 20.35
C TYR A 278 18.35 12.87 20.81
N PHE A 279 19.11 12.32 19.87
CA PHE A 279 20.28 11.50 20.12
C PHE A 279 21.53 12.27 19.71
N ARG A 280 22.55 12.30 20.58
CA ARG A 280 23.87 12.90 20.31
C ARG A 280 24.87 11.78 20.01
N PRO A 281 25.24 11.52 18.74
CA PRO A 281 26.00 10.33 18.38
C PRO A 281 27.38 10.25 19.04
N GLY A 282 28.03 11.40 19.25
CA GLY A 282 29.36 11.48 19.88
C GLY A 282 29.42 11.07 21.36
N SER A 283 28.27 10.88 22.02
CA SER A 283 28.20 10.47 23.43
C SER A 283 27.16 9.37 23.71
N ALA A 284 26.58 8.77 22.66
CA ALA A 284 25.46 7.81 22.74
C ALA A 284 24.32 8.25 23.68
N SER A 285 24.11 9.56 23.82
CA SER A 285 23.22 10.14 24.84
C SER A 285 21.89 10.56 24.22
N PHE A 286 20.82 10.34 24.98
CA PHE A 286 19.45 10.68 24.64
C PHE A 286 18.98 11.87 25.49
N TYR A 287 18.44 12.89 24.83
CA TYR A 287 17.98 14.13 25.42
C TYR A 287 16.55 14.43 24.99
N GLN A 288 15.74 14.93 25.91
CA GLN A 288 14.33 15.26 25.71
C GLN A 288 14.16 16.77 25.76
N ARG A 289 13.62 17.37 24.69
CA ARG A 289 13.50 18.84 24.55
C ARG A 289 12.13 19.30 25.04
N SER A 290 12.11 20.10 26.11
CA SER A 290 10.84 20.55 26.69
C SER A 290 10.12 21.57 25.81
N ALA A 291 8.84 21.26 25.51
CA ALA A 291 8.05 21.96 24.52
C ALA A 291 7.70 23.40 24.97
N GLY A 292 8.35 24.38 24.33
CA GLY A 292 8.15 25.81 24.61
C GLY A 292 9.12 26.43 25.63
N GLN A 293 10.08 25.66 26.16
CA GLN A 293 11.19 26.19 26.97
C GLN A 293 12.53 26.21 26.23
N ASP A 294 12.69 25.43 25.15
CA ASP A 294 13.97 25.21 24.46
C ASP A 294 15.12 24.86 25.41
N LEU A 295 14.81 23.91 26.30
CA LEU A 295 15.72 23.24 27.21
C LEU A 295 15.72 21.74 26.91
N PHE A 296 16.90 21.18 26.71
CA PHE A 296 17.14 19.74 26.79
C PHE A 296 17.33 19.31 28.25
N SER A 297 16.58 18.28 28.64
CA SER A 297 16.90 17.42 29.78
C SER A 297 17.63 16.17 29.27
N SER A 298 18.50 15.58 30.09
CA SER A 298 19.14 14.30 29.78
C SER A 298 18.23 13.16 30.20
N VAL A 299 17.84 12.29 29.27
CA VAL A 299 17.16 11.02 29.58
C VAL A 299 18.18 9.96 30.00
N GLY A 300 19.40 10.03 29.45
CA GLY A 300 20.54 9.20 29.82
C GLY A 300 21.37 8.79 28.60
N SER A 301 22.03 7.63 28.65
CA SER A 301 22.88 7.13 27.56
C SER A 301 22.85 5.61 27.47
N ILE A 302 22.66 5.08 26.26
CA ILE A 302 22.69 3.63 26.01
C ILE A 302 23.30 3.35 24.64
N ASP A 303 24.28 2.44 24.60
CA ASP A 303 24.89 2.00 23.34
C ASP A 303 23.97 0.97 22.67
N LEU A 304 23.31 1.41 21.60
CA LEU A 304 22.49 0.55 20.72
C LEU A 304 23.30 -0.01 19.54
N GLY A 305 24.64 0.13 19.56
CA GLY A 305 25.53 -0.21 18.46
C GLY A 305 25.71 0.94 17.46
N LYS A 306 26.22 0.61 16.27
CA LYS A 306 26.61 1.63 15.28
C LYS A 306 25.41 2.43 14.81
N PHE A 307 25.33 3.70 15.20
CA PHE A 307 24.36 4.66 14.67
C PHE A 307 24.68 5.02 13.22
N GLU A 308 23.68 4.99 12.36
CA GLU A 308 23.76 5.44 10.98
C GLU A 308 22.59 6.37 10.64
N VAL A 309 22.91 7.62 10.29
CA VAL A 309 21.97 8.50 9.58
C VAL A 309 21.98 8.11 8.10
N MET A 310 21.46 6.91 7.79
CA MET A 310 21.29 6.48 6.40
C MET A 310 20.33 7.45 5.69
N GLY A 311 20.82 8.19 4.70
CA GLY A 311 19.97 9.05 3.86
C GLY A 311 18.90 8.24 3.09
N PHE A 312 17.95 8.91 2.42
CA PHE A 312 16.71 8.25 1.95
C PHE A 312 16.83 7.16 0.86
N HIS A 313 18.03 6.75 0.48
CA HIS A 313 18.34 6.32 -0.89
C HIS A 313 18.20 4.82 -1.23
N LEU A 314 17.85 3.93 -0.29
CA LEU A 314 18.02 2.49 -0.53
C LEU A 314 16.74 1.62 -0.66
N THR A 315 15.49 2.10 -0.43
CA THR A 315 14.17 1.43 -0.77
C THR A 315 12.92 2.26 -0.23
N PRO A 316 11.58 1.93 -0.40
CA PRO A 316 10.33 2.68 0.04
C PRO A 316 9.15 2.19 1.07
N GLN A 317 9.35 1.51 2.25
CA GLN A 317 8.78 1.68 3.66
C GLN A 317 9.86 2.06 4.77
N GLU A 318 9.63 3.05 5.66
CA GLU A 318 10.39 3.53 6.84
C GLU A 318 11.74 4.29 6.72
N GLY A 319 11.66 5.58 7.03
CA GLY A 319 12.73 6.58 6.93
C GLY A 319 13.36 7.06 8.24
N ALA A 320 13.71 6.15 9.14
CA ALA A 320 14.39 6.46 10.40
C ALA A 320 15.92 6.64 10.29
N THR A 321 16.49 7.17 11.36
CA THR A 321 17.84 6.90 11.86
C THR A 321 17.91 5.45 12.36
N ARG A 322 19.01 4.73 12.07
CA ARG A 322 19.14 3.31 12.47
C ARG A 322 20.31 3.11 13.41
N TRP A 323 20.21 2.05 14.22
CA TRP A 323 21.37 1.49 14.90
C TRP A 323 21.57 0.06 14.41
N ILE A 324 22.82 -0.32 14.17
CA ILE A 324 23.22 -1.68 13.81
C ILE A 324 23.87 -2.28 15.05
N HIS A 325 23.08 -3.02 15.82
CA HIS A 325 23.50 -3.64 17.07
C HIS A 325 24.18 -4.98 16.79
N PRO A 326 25.43 -5.22 17.26
CA PRO A 326 26.26 -6.33 16.79
C PRO A 326 25.63 -7.72 16.97
N GLN A 327 24.76 -7.93 17.97
CA GLN A 327 24.04 -9.20 18.20
C GLN A 327 22.55 -9.17 17.78
N LEU A 328 21.96 -8.00 17.50
CA LEU A 328 20.51 -7.86 17.28
C LEU A 328 20.13 -7.37 15.87
N GLY A 329 21.09 -6.90 15.06
CA GLY A 329 20.85 -6.44 13.69
C GLY A 329 20.36 -4.99 13.63
N GLU A 330 19.51 -4.67 12.65
CA GLU A 330 18.90 -3.35 12.54
C GLU A 330 17.90 -3.10 13.69
N LEU A 331 18.11 -2.00 14.42
CA LEU A 331 17.23 -1.49 15.47
C LEU A 331 16.55 -0.19 15.02
N GLU A 332 15.28 -0.03 15.38
CA GLU A 332 14.48 1.17 15.16
C GLU A 332 13.81 1.61 16.47
N VAL A 333 14.18 2.78 17.00
CA VAL A 333 13.61 3.32 18.25
C VAL A 333 12.19 3.81 17.97
N LEU A 334 11.21 3.28 18.69
CA LEU A 334 9.80 3.62 18.57
C LEU A 334 9.40 4.81 19.46
N GLY A 335 10.03 4.97 20.62
CA GLY A 335 9.75 6.03 21.60
C GLY A 335 10.22 5.67 23.01
N ILE A 336 9.69 6.36 24.03
CA ILE A 336 10.01 6.19 25.46
C ILE A 336 8.81 5.67 26.29
N SER A 337 9.08 4.82 27.29
CA SER A 337 8.12 4.32 28.29
C SER A 337 7.89 5.34 29.43
N PRO A 338 6.83 5.21 30.26
CA PRO A 338 6.62 6.08 31.42
C PRO A 338 7.72 5.99 32.49
N ALA A 339 8.55 4.94 32.45
CA ALA A 339 9.70 4.76 33.33
C ALA A 339 11.01 5.37 32.76
N GLY A 340 10.99 5.86 31.52
CA GLY A 340 12.15 6.42 30.83
C GLY A 340 12.94 5.44 29.97
N ASP A 341 12.42 4.24 29.69
CA ASP A 341 13.08 3.24 28.84
C ASP A 341 12.77 3.47 27.36
N LEU A 342 13.71 3.22 26.45
CA LEU A 342 13.38 3.16 25.03
C LEU A 342 12.56 1.90 24.72
N LEU A 343 11.57 2.00 23.85
CA LEU A 343 11.00 0.85 23.15
C LEU A 343 11.61 0.79 21.75
N VAL A 344 12.14 -0.38 21.40
CA VAL A 344 12.97 -0.58 20.21
C VAL A 344 12.44 -1.77 19.41
N TRP A 345 12.17 -1.60 18.11
CA TRP A 345 11.82 -2.70 17.22
C TRP A 345 13.08 -3.37 16.68
N LEU A 346 13.11 -4.72 16.66
CA LEU A 346 14.17 -5.50 16.03
C LEU A 346 13.75 -5.77 14.59
N ARG A 347 14.22 -4.95 13.64
CA ARG A 347 13.67 -4.93 12.27
C ARG A 347 13.81 -6.30 11.61
N GLY A 348 12.72 -6.75 11.00
CA GLY A 348 12.65 -8.05 10.33
C GLY A 348 12.71 -9.27 11.25
N ARG A 349 12.28 -9.15 12.52
CA ARG A 349 12.13 -10.25 13.48
C ARG A 349 10.73 -10.26 14.12
N LYS A 350 10.40 -11.36 14.80
CA LYS A 350 9.19 -11.53 15.64
C LYS A 350 9.18 -10.61 16.89
N SER A 351 9.99 -9.57 16.98
CA SER A 351 10.42 -9.06 18.30
C SER A 351 10.67 -7.56 18.40
N TYR A 352 10.39 -7.04 19.60
CA TYR A 352 10.81 -5.73 20.08
C TYR A 352 11.76 -5.91 21.27
N ALA A 353 12.27 -4.82 21.83
CA ALA A 353 13.05 -4.79 23.05
C ALA A 353 12.76 -3.54 23.88
N VAL A 354 12.96 -3.65 25.19
CA VAL A 354 12.95 -2.52 26.14
C VAL A 354 14.40 -2.18 26.47
N ALA A 355 14.80 -0.92 26.27
CA ALA A 355 16.15 -0.43 26.52
C ALA A 355 16.13 0.52 27.73
N GLU A 356 16.45 -0.02 28.91
CA GLU A 356 16.50 0.70 30.18
C GLU A 356 17.67 1.71 30.15
N ILE A 357 17.38 2.98 29.88
CA ILE A 357 18.42 3.99 29.60
C ILE A 357 19.31 4.24 30.83
N GLN A 358 18.77 4.13 32.05
CA GLN A 358 19.52 4.33 33.29
C GLN A 358 20.46 3.18 33.64
N SER A 359 20.14 1.94 33.23
CA SER A 359 20.95 0.74 33.52
C SER A 359 21.79 0.28 32.32
N GLY A 360 21.52 0.82 31.13
CA GLY A 360 22.13 0.38 29.86
C GLY A 360 21.61 -0.95 29.34
N LYS A 361 20.54 -1.51 29.93
CA LYS A 361 20.09 -2.89 29.69
C LYS A 361 19.04 -2.97 28.58
N LEU A 362 19.34 -3.73 27.52
CA LEU A 362 18.43 -4.02 26.40
C LEU A 362 17.81 -5.42 26.55
N THR A 363 16.50 -5.50 26.77
CA THR A 363 15.74 -6.72 27.03
C THR A 363 14.81 -7.05 25.84
N PRO A 364 15.08 -8.10 25.04
CA PRO A 364 14.23 -8.47 23.91
C PRO A 364 12.99 -9.27 24.32
N HIS A 365 11.90 -9.12 23.56
CA HIS A 365 10.60 -9.77 23.73
C HIS A 365 10.12 -10.35 22.39
N GLU A 366 9.67 -11.61 22.38
CA GLU A 366 9.21 -12.31 21.16
C GLU A 366 7.68 -12.45 21.09
N ILE A 367 7.13 -12.18 19.90
CA ILE A 367 5.72 -12.31 19.51
C ILE A 367 5.56 -13.68 18.84
N ASN A 368 5.32 -14.72 19.63
CA ASN A 368 5.44 -16.10 19.18
C ASN A 368 4.10 -16.66 18.64
N LEU A 369 4.01 -16.79 17.30
CA LEU A 369 2.88 -17.36 16.57
C LEU A 369 3.38 -18.44 15.58
N SER A 370 2.72 -19.59 15.60
CA SER A 370 3.12 -20.81 14.88
C SER A 370 2.68 -20.86 13.40
N ASN A 371 3.60 -21.23 12.52
CA ASN A 371 3.36 -21.71 11.16
C ASN A 371 2.75 -20.68 10.18
N LEU A 372 2.90 -19.38 10.46
CA LEU A 372 2.83 -18.38 9.39
C LEU A 372 4.04 -18.55 8.47
N SER A 373 3.92 -18.23 7.17
CA SER A 373 5.11 -18.14 6.31
C SER A 373 6.11 -17.15 6.90
N PRO A 374 7.42 -17.43 6.80
CA PRO A 374 8.44 -16.51 7.25
C PRO A 374 8.37 -15.10 6.62
N ALA A 375 7.95 -14.99 5.35
CA ALA A 375 8.38 -13.88 4.51
C ALA A 375 7.26 -12.96 3.95
N ASP A 376 6.17 -13.46 3.34
CA ASP A 376 5.13 -12.61 2.71
C ASP A 376 3.83 -13.37 2.35
N ILE A 377 2.77 -12.63 1.97
CA ILE A 377 1.46 -13.14 1.48
C ILE A 377 1.31 -12.86 -0.03
N THR A 378 0.84 -13.85 -0.81
CA THR A 378 0.99 -13.87 -2.28
C THR A 378 -0.29 -13.98 -3.11
N SER A 379 -1.46 -14.35 -2.58
CA SER A 379 -2.70 -14.41 -3.40
C SER A 379 -4.03 -14.48 -2.62
N LEU A 380 -5.07 -13.78 -3.13
CA LEU A 380 -6.40 -13.70 -2.50
C LEU A 380 -7.61 -13.84 -3.50
N VAL A 381 -8.82 -14.14 -2.96
CA VAL A 381 -10.14 -14.42 -3.59
C VAL A 381 -11.26 -14.47 -2.50
N VAL A 382 -12.48 -13.95 -2.66
CA VAL A 382 -13.55 -14.13 -1.64
C VAL A 382 -14.38 -15.40 -1.94
N THR A 383 -15.07 -15.96 -0.95
CA THR A 383 -16.01 -17.09 -1.11
C THR A 383 -17.40 -16.77 -0.57
N ASP A 384 -18.45 -17.39 -1.12
CA ASP A 384 -19.85 -17.05 -0.83
C ASP A 384 -20.30 -17.35 0.62
N ASP A 385 -19.54 -18.18 1.35
CA ASP A 385 -19.72 -18.41 2.80
C ASP A 385 -19.11 -17.30 3.67
N GLY A 386 -18.45 -16.30 3.07
CA GLY A 386 -17.73 -15.24 3.77
C GLY A 386 -16.33 -15.61 4.26
N SER A 387 -15.79 -16.77 3.88
CA SER A 387 -14.45 -17.18 4.31
C SER A 387 -13.32 -16.44 3.58
N LEU A 388 -12.32 -16.03 4.37
CA LEU A 388 -11.03 -15.62 3.86
C LEU A 388 -10.13 -16.87 3.71
N TYR A 389 -9.39 -16.98 2.62
CA TYR A 389 -8.24 -17.90 2.52
C TYR A 389 -6.98 -17.08 2.19
N GLY A 390 -5.82 -17.70 1.92
CA GLY A 390 -4.67 -16.95 1.39
C GLY A 390 -3.42 -17.78 1.19
N GLY A 391 -2.77 -17.59 0.04
CA GLY A 391 -1.45 -18.17 -0.23
C GLY A 391 -0.36 -17.27 0.34
N GLY A 392 0.72 -17.87 0.84
CA GLY A 392 1.92 -17.14 1.23
C GLY A 392 3.14 -17.56 0.42
N ILE A 393 4.18 -16.73 0.46
CA ILE A 393 5.47 -17.02 -0.16
C ILE A 393 6.09 -18.24 0.55
N LEU A 394 6.66 -19.19 -0.21
CA LEU A 394 7.30 -20.40 0.33
C LEU A 394 6.48 -21.16 1.41
N THR A 395 5.14 -21.27 1.26
CA THR A 395 4.26 -21.96 2.22
C THR A 395 4.14 -23.47 2.01
N PHE A 396 4.97 -24.12 1.19
CA PHE A 396 4.68 -25.48 0.70
C PHE A 396 3.29 -25.57 0.06
N SER A 397 2.93 -24.52 -0.70
CA SER A 397 1.60 -24.33 -1.30
C SER A 397 0.43 -24.49 -0.31
N HIS A 398 0.67 -24.27 0.99
CA HIS A 398 -0.40 -24.20 1.98
C HIS A 398 -1.15 -22.88 1.82
N LEU A 399 -2.46 -22.92 2.10
CA LEU A 399 -3.24 -21.71 2.37
C LEU A 399 -3.36 -21.52 3.88
N PHE A 400 -3.55 -20.29 4.33
CA PHE A 400 -4.36 -20.05 5.52
C PHE A 400 -5.84 -19.96 5.12
N ARG A 401 -6.75 -20.32 6.03
CA ARG A 401 -8.13 -19.81 6.09
C ARG A 401 -8.21 -18.90 7.29
N PHE A 402 -8.84 -17.75 7.13
CA PHE A 402 -9.22 -16.89 8.25
C PHE A 402 -10.74 -16.83 8.26
N ASP A 403 -11.32 -17.45 9.28
CA ASP A 403 -12.74 -17.42 9.55
C ASP A 403 -13.08 -16.03 10.10
N LEU A 404 -13.44 -15.11 9.20
CA LEU A 404 -13.75 -13.71 9.49
C LEU A 404 -14.77 -13.57 10.64
N PRO A 405 -15.91 -14.29 10.64
CA PRO A 405 -16.85 -14.31 11.77
C PRO A 405 -16.28 -14.72 13.14
N THR A 406 -15.28 -15.61 13.20
CA THR A 406 -14.75 -16.10 14.50
C THR A 406 -13.36 -15.60 14.86
N ASN A 407 -12.71 -14.81 13.99
CA ASN A 407 -11.33 -14.33 14.13
C ASN A 407 -10.35 -15.49 14.38
N ARG A 408 -10.48 -16.57 13.60
CA ARG A 408 -9.65 -17.78 13.72
C ARG A 408 -8.90 -18.08 12.42
N THR A 409 -7.57 -18.03 12.50
CA THR A 409 -6.68 -18.50 11.44
C THR A 409 -6.48 -20.01 11.56
N ALA A 410 -6.88 -20.75 10.54
CA ALA A 410 -6.62 -22.17 10.36
C ALA A 410 -5.59 -22.38 9.23
N LEU A 411 -4.56 -23.19 9.46
CA LEU A 411 -3.59 -23.55 8.42
C LEU A 411 -4.14 -24.69 7.56
N LEU A 412 -4.49 -24.39 6.31
CA LEU A 412 -5.01 -25.33 5.32
C LEU A 412 -3.86 -25.89 4.47
N LYS A 413 -3.27 -26.96 4.98
CA LYS A 413 -2.09 -27.60 4.39
C LYS A 413 -2.40 -28.22 3.03
N GLY A 414 -1.38 -28.23 2.15
CA GLY A 414 -1.37 -29.01 0.91
C GLY A 414 -2.38 -28.55 -0.14
N ALA A 415 -2.63 -27.25 -0.30
CA ALA A 415 -3.55 -26.76 -1.34
C ALA A 415 -3.04 -26.99 -2.77
N ILE A 416 -1.78 -27.38 -2.91
CA ILE A 416 -1.29 -28.27 -3.97
C ILE A 416 -0.45 -29.35 -3.25
N PRO A 417 -0.80 -30.66 -3.37
CA PRO A 417 -0.02 -31.74 -2.79
C PRO A 417 1.44 -31.74 -3.26
N ASP A 418 2.35 -32.06 -2.32
CA ASP A 418 3.79 -32.24 -2.55
C ASP A 418 4.55 -31.06 -3.21
N ALA A 419 3.95 -29.87 -3.27
CA ALA A 419 4.51 -28.69 -3.93
C ALA A 419 5.14 -27.68 -2.96
N GLU A 420 6.47 -27.58 -2.95
CA GLU A 420 7.27 -26.80 -1.97
C GLU A 420 7.11 -25.26 -2.04
N GLY A 421 6.45 -24.72 -3.07
CA GLY A 421 6.37 -23.28 -3.31
C GLY A 421 5.18 -22.55 -2.66
N GLN A 422 4.42 -21.81 -3.48
CA GLN A 422 3.50 -20.75 -3.04
C GLN A 422 2.31 -20.59 -3.97
N VAL A 423 1.13 -20.24 -3.44
CA VAL A 423 -0.02 -19.91 -4.31
C VAL A 423 0.08 -18.45 -4.76
N ASN A 424 0.12 -18.22 -6.08
CA ASN A 424 0.38 -16.92 -6.71
C ASN A 424 -0.87 -16.22 -7.26
N SER A 425 -1.96 -16.95 -7.46
CA SER A 425 -3.19 -16.41 -8.03
C SER A 425 -4.38 -17.27 -7.60
N MET A 426 -5.53 -16.64 -7.35
CA MET A 426 -6.82 -17.30 -7.12
C MET A 426 -7.96 -16.40 -7.65
N PHE A 427 -9.12 -16.98 -7.96
CA PHE A 427 -10.36 -16.26 -8.30
C PHE A 427 -11.61 -17.13 -8.01
N LEU A 428 -12.78 -16.52 -7.86
CA LEU A 428 -14.05 -17.22 -7.62
C LEU A 428 -14.80 -17.42 -8.94
N GLY A 429 -15.31 -18.63 -9.18
CA GLY A 429 -16.15 -18.94 -10.33
C GLY A 429 -17.59 -18.45 -10.18
N LEU A 430 -18.28 -18.37 -11.32
CA LEU A 430 -19.73 -18.21 -11.40
C LEU A 430 -20.47 -19.43 -10.81
N ASP A 431 -19.77 -20.54 -10.60
CA ASP A 431 -20.27 -21.80 -10.00
C ASP A 431 -19.99 -21.93 -8.49
N GLY A 432 -19.60 -20.84 -7.82
CA GLY A 432 -19.35 -20.74 -6.38
C GLY A 432 -18.04 -21.36 -5.89
N LYS A 433 -17.18 -21.86 -6.80
CA LYS A 433 -15.92 -22.54 -6.43
C LYS A 433 -14.71 -21.64 -6.59
N VAL A 434 -13.73 -21.81 -5.71
CA VAL A 434 -12.44 -21.13 -5.83
C VAL A 434 -11.57 -21.87 -6.82
N TYR A 435 -11.02 -21.14 -7.77
CA TYR A 435 -10.00 -21.56 -8.71
C TYR A 435 -8.67 -20.90 -8.32
N GLY A 436 -7.54 -21.55 -8.58
CA GLY A 436 -6.24 -21.00 -8.22
C GLY A 436 -5.05 -21.67 -8.88
N ALA A 437 -3.88 -21.09 -8.66
CA ALA A 437 -2.64 -21.50 -9.30
C ALA A 437 -1.40 -21.20 -8.44
N GLY A 438 -0.55 -22.20 -8.26
CA GLY A 438 0.69 -22.10 -7.47
C GLY A 438 1.98 -22.24 -8.27
N TYR A 439 3.05 -21.69 -7.71
CA TYR A 439 4.44 -21.86 -8.13
C TYR A 439 5.10 -23.00 -7.34
N PRO A 440 6.01 -23.78 -7.92
CA PRO A 440 6.44 -23.72 -9.32
C PRO A 440 5.36 -24.22 -10.31
N ASP A 441 5.63 -24.06 -11.60
CA ASP A 441 4.89 -24.65 -12.74
C ASP A 441 3.41 -24.27 -12.93
N SER A 442 2.95 -23.23 -12.21
CA SER A 442 1.60 -22.64 -12.34
C SER A 442 0.46 -23.65 -12.19
N VAL A 443 0.59 -24.61 -11.26
CA VAL A 443 -0.31 -25.75 -11.11
C VAL A 443 -1.72 -25.30 -10.76
N LEU A 444 -2.67 -25.56 -11.66
CA LEU A 444 -4.08 -25.16 -11.51
C LEU A 444 -4.82 -26.10 -10.54
N PHE A 445 -5.59 -25.49 -9.62
CA PHE A 445 -6.44 -26.17 -8.66
C PHE A 445 -7.82 -25.52 -8.55
N ARG A 446 -8.77 -26.25 -7.96
CA ARG A 446 -10.10 -25.76 -7.56
C ARG A 446 -10.50 -26.34 -6.21
N PHE A 447 -11.12 -25.56 -5.34
CA PHE A 447 -11.86 -26.08 -4.17
C PHE A 447 -13.27 -25.50 -4.09
N ASP A 448 -14.20 -26.31 -3.58
CA ASP A 448 -15.50 -25.88 -3.10
C ASP A 448 -15.36 -25.42 -1.64
N PRO A 449 -15.68 -24.15 -1.30
CA PRO A 449 -15.53 -23.63 0.06
C PRO A 449 -16.43 -24.31 1.09
N SER A 450 -17.59 -24.84 0.64
CA SER A 450 -18.58 -25.50 1.49
C SER A 450 -18.23 -26.95 1.83
N ALA A 451 -17.36 -27.59 1.03
CA ALA A 451 -16.92 -28.95 1.26
C ALA A 451 -15.75 -29.03 2.29
N PRO A 452 -15.63 -30.13 3.05
CA PRO A 452 -14.50 -30.32 3.97
C PRO A 452 -13.14 -30.20 3.27
N TRP A 453 -12.12 -29.69 3.96
CA TRP A 453 -10.77 -29.60 3.42
C TRP A 453 -10.09 -30.98 3.40
N ASN A 454 -9.91 -31.53 2.20
CA ASN A 454 -9.36 -32.86 1.93
C ASN A 454 -8.61 -32.84 0.58
N PRO A 455 -7.39 -32.28 0.50
CA PRO A 455 -6.67 -32.08 -0.76
C PRO A 455 -6.31 -33.38 -1.47
N GLY A 456 -6.29 -33.38 -2.82
CA GLY A 456 -5.83 -34.54 -3.59
C GLY A 456 -6.20 -34.52 -5.07
N ASN A 457 -5.79 -35.58 -5.76
CA ASN A 457 -5.67 -35.58 -7.23
C ASN A 457 -6.87 -36.19 -7.99
N THR A 458 -7.97 -36.53 -7.31
CA THR A 458 -9.22 -37.01 -7.95
C THR A 458 -10.35 -36.00 -7.77
N ALA A 459 -11.40 -36.07 -8.60
CA ALA A 459 -12.53 -35.13 -8.57
C ALA A 459 -13.39 -35.15 -7.28
N THR A 460 -13.10 -36.06 -6.33
CA THR A 460 -13.74 -36.11 -5.00
C THR A 460 -12.91 -35.42 -3.91
N HIS A 461 -11.78 -34.80 -4.26
CA HIS A 461 -10.91 -34.08 -3.32
C HIS A 461 -11.15 -32.58 -3.36
N ASN A 462 -10.81 -31.92 -2.26
CA ASN A 462 -11.08 -30.51 -2.03
C ASN A 462 -9.87 -29.84 -1.32
N PRO A 463 -8.95 -29.18 -2.06
CA PRO A 463 -8.95 -28.97 -3.51
C PRO A 463 -8.76 -30.23 -4.36
N THR A 464 -9.22 -30.11 -5.61
CA THR A 464 -8.91 -30.96 -6.77
C THR A 464 -7.92 -30.22 -7.67
N HIS A 465 -6.95 -30.93 -8.25
CA HIS A 465 -5.95 -30.38 -9.17
C HIS A 465 -6.24 -30.75 -10.64
N LEU A 466 -5.92 -29.83 -11.56
CA LEU A 466 -5.91 -30.08 -13.02
C LEU A 466 -4.51 -30.44 -13.52
N GLY A 467 -3.47 -29.77 -13.02
CA GLY A 467 -2.08 -29.95 -13.42
C GLY A 467 -1.34 -28.64 -13.68
N ALA A 468 -0.04 -28.75 -14.00
CA ALA A 468 0.79 -27.62 -14.42
C ALA A 468 0.34 -27.06 -15.78
N MET A 469 0.53 -25.75 -16.02
CA MET A 469 0.32 -25.17 -17.36
C MET A 469 1.45 -25.53 -18.34
N GLY A 470 2.52 -26.17 -17.86
CA GLY A 470 3.26 -27.25 -18.56
C GLY A 470 4.20 -26.85 -19.70
N HIS A 471 3.88 -25.84 -20.50
CA HIS A 471 4.70 -25.39 -21.62
C HIS A 471 5.81 -24.44 -21.17
N HIS A 472 6.95 -24.47 -21.87
CA HIS A 472 8.05 -23.48 -21.83
C HIS A 472 8.51 -22.96 -20.44
N ARG A 473 8.33 -23.71 -19.35
CA ARG A 473 8.58 -23.28 -17.95
C ARG A 473 7.67 -22.13 -17.49
N GLN A 474 6.38 -22.18 -17.81
CA GLN A 474 5.36 -21.27 -17.30
C GLN A 474 5.15 -21.45 -15.78
N THR A 475 5.97 -20.78 -14.97
CA THR A 475 6.09 -20.99 -13.51
C THR A 475 5.30 -20.01 -12.65
N ARG A 476 4.87 -18.84 -13.15
CA ARG A 476 4.00 -17.91 -12.42
C ARG A 476 2.69 -17.62 -13.14
N ALA A 477 1.59 -18.17 -12.62
CA ALA A 477 0.24 -17.73 -12.95
C ALA A 477 0.01 -16.25 -12.59
N ARG A 478 -0.91 -15.60 -13.31
CA ARG A 478 -1.26 -14.17 -13.15
C ARG A 478 -2.71 -13.97 -12.75
N LYS A 479 -3.65 -14.24 -13.67
CA LYS A 479 -5.10 -14.00 -13.51
C LYS A 479 -5.89 -15.09 -14.22
N GLY A 480 -7.04 -15.46 -13.68
CA GLY A 480 -8.03 -16.28 -14.37
C GLY A 480 -9.42 -15.63 -14.41
N ILE A 481 -10.35 -16.28 -15.11
CA ILE A 481 -11.77 -15.92 -15.23
C ILE A 481 -12.57 -17.17 -15.61
N GLN A 482 -13.84 -17.25 -15.19
CA GLN A 482 -14.79 -18.24 -15.68
C GLN A 482 -15.75 -17.63 -16.70
N ASP A 483 -16.04 -18.39 -17.75
CA ASP A 483 -16.95 -18.04 -18.85
C ASP A 483 -18.40 -18.47 -18.58
N LEU A 484 -19.35 -17.97 -19.38
CA LEU A 484 -20.77 -18.29 -19.23
C LEU A 484 -21.14 -19.73 -19.63
N ASP A 485 -20.21 -20.52 -20.17
CA ASP A 485 -20.36 -21.96 -20.40
C ASP A 485 -19.68 -22.83 -19.31
N GLY A 486 -19.05 -22.19 -18.31
CA GLY A 486 -18.28 -22.83 -17.24
C GLY A 486 -16.78 -22.99 -17.53
N THR A 487 -16.31 -22.72 -18.76
CA THR A 487 -14.88 -22.71 -19.13
C THR A 487 -14.07 -21.82 -18.21
N ILE A 488 -12.88 -22.27 -17.82
CA ILE A 488 -11.89 -21.48 -17.10
C ILE A 488 -10.79 -21.01 -18.06
N TRP A 489 -10.47 -19.73 -18.02
CA TRP A 489 -9.30 -19.17 -18.71
C TRP A 489 -8.26 -18.74 -17.67
N TYR A 490 -6.96 -18.96 -17.91
CA TYR A 490 -5.88 -18.59 -16.96
C TYR A 490 -4.59 -18.12 -17.65
N GLN A 491 -4.08 -16.96 -17.26
CA GLN A 491 -2.80 -16.40 -17.72
C GLN A 491 -1.60 -16.89 -16.89
N SER A 492 -0.43 -17.07 -17.53
CA SER A 492 0.86 -17.27 -16.85
C SER A 492 2.02 -16.56 -17.56
N VAL A 493 3.14 -16.41 -16.84
CA VAL A 493 4.45 -16.01 -17.37
C VAL A 493 5.55 -16.96 -16.88
N THR A 494 6.61 -17.09 -17.69
CA THR A 494 7.85 -17.77 -17.29
C THR A 494 8.64 -16.95 -16.27
N ASP A 495 9.20 -17.61 -15.26
CA ASP A 495 10.08 -17.00 -14.25
C ASP A 495 11.55 -17.41 -14.47
N TYR A 496 12.47 -16.49 -14.18
CA TYR A 496 13.93 -16.65 -14.35
C TYR A 496 14.42 -17.14 -15.75
N ALA A 497 13.55 -17.13 -16.76
CA ALA A 497 13.88 -17.43 -18.15
C ALA A 497 14.02 -16.14 -18.99
N PHE A 498 14.85 -16.19 -20.04
CA PHE A 498 14.98 -15.14 -21.04
C PHE A 498 14.89 -15.75 -22.45
N PRO A 499 14.03 -15.23 -23.35
CA PRO A 499 13.01 -14.19 -23.09
C PRO A 499 11.95 -14.66 -22.08
N ILE A 500 11.22 -13.70 -21.51
CA ILE A 500 9.99 -13.99 -20.78
C ILE A 500 8.91 -14.30 -21.81
N ALA A 501 8.21 -15.43 -21.65
CA ALA A 501 7.08 -15.80 -22.49
C ALA A 501 5.76 -15.71 -21.70
N HIS A 502 4.73 -15.14 -22.31
CA HIS A 502 3.36 -15.06 -21.81
C HIS A 502 2.53 -16.23 -22.32
N ALA A 503 1.61 -16.75 -21.50
CA ALA A 503 0.70 -17.81 -21.87
C ALA A 503 -0.75 -17.52 -21.44
N LEU A 504 -1.68 -18.07 -22.22
CA LEU A 504 -3.10 -18.18 -21.87
C LEU A 504 -3.54 -19.65 -21.98
N ALA A 505 -4.16 -20.15 -20.92
CA ALA A 505 -4.75 -21.47 -20.85
C ALA A 505 -6.28 -21.41 -20.97
N LYS A 506 -6.86 -22.44 -21.59
CA LYS A 506 -8.27 -22.84 -21.52
C LYS A 506 -8.36 -24.13 -20.71
N ALA A 507 -9.27 -24.20 -19.76
CA ALA A 507 -9.38 -25.28 -18.80
C ALA A 507 -10.85 -25.63 -18.52
N ASP A 508 -11.11 -26.92 -18.30
CA ASP A 508 -12.41 -27.44 -17.90
C ASP A 508 -12.18 -28.47 -16.78
N PHE A 509 -12.68 -28.17 -15.58
CA PHE A 509 -12.45 -29.00 -14.40
C PHE A 509 -13.35 -30.24 -14.34
N GLU A 510 -14.49 -30.25 -15.04
CA GLU A 510 -15.41 -31.40 -15.08
C GLU A 510 -14.97 -32.41 -16.15
N LYS A 511 -14.59 -31.93 -17.34
CA LYS A 511 -13.98 -32.75 -18.40
C LYS A 511 -12.51 -33.07 -18.13
N ARG A 512 -11.92 -32.43 -17.11
CA ARG A 512 -10.49 -32.49 -16.72
C ARG A 512 -9.52 -32.20 -17.87
N THR A 513 -9.85 -31.24 -18.73
CA THR A 513 -9.01 -30.83 -19.87
C THR A 513 -8.30 -29.50 -19.60
N LEU A 514 -7.09 -29.37 -20.13
CA LEU A 514 -6.27 -28.16 -20.09
C LEU A 514 -5.62 -27.99 -21.48
N THR A 515 -5.58 -26.77 -22.01
CA THR A 515 -4.98 -26.45 -23.30
C THR A 515 -4.36 -25.06 -23.22
N VAL A 516 -3.11 -24.90 -23.66
CA VAL A 516 -2.34 -23.67 -23.45
C VAL A 516 -1.81 -23.15 -24.80
N LYS A 517 -1.81 -21.82 -24.96
CA LYS A 517 -1.13 -21.10 -26.04
C LYS A 517 -0.21 -20.03 -25.46
N THR A 518 0.85 -19.72 -26.18
CA THR A 518 1.90 -18.78 -25.79
C THR A 518 2.07 -17.68 -26.83
N ASP A 519 2.73 -16.59 -26.45
CA ASP A 519 3.21 -15.54 -27.35
C ASP A 519 4.34 -15.99 -28.30
N LEU A 520 4.84 -17.23 -28.13
CA LEU A 520 5.76 -17.89 -29.05
C LEU A 520 5.04 -18.70 -30.15
N ASP A 521 3.72 -18.91 -30.03
CA ASP A 521 2.90 -19.56 -31.04
C ASP A 521 2.45 -18.56 -32.12
N ASP A 522 2.55 -18.95 -33.40
CA ASP A 522 2.42 -18.00 -34.52
C ASP A 522 1.09 -17.22 -34.51
N GLY A 523 1.21 -15.90 -34.65
CA GLY A 523 0.10 -14.95 -34.65
C GLY A 523 -0.53 -14.63 -33.29
N PHE A 524 -0.15 -15.30 -32.20
CA PHE A 524 -0.72 -15.09 -30.86
C PHE A 524 -0.04 -13.92 -30.11
N PRO A 525 -0.78 -13.15 -29.26
CA PRO A 525 -0.20 -12.00 -28.57
C PRO A 525 0.40 -12.33 -27.17
N GLU A 526 1.37 -11.53 -26.75
CA GLU A 526 1.74 -11.27 -25.35
C GLU A 526 0.49 -10.81 -24.59
N VAL A 527 -0.22 -11.71 -23.92
CA VAL A 527 -1.52 -11.36 -23.30
C VAL A 527 -1.29 -10.51 -22.05
N GLU A 528 -1.81 -9.28 -22.05
CA GLU A 528 -1.82 -8.37 -20.89
C GLU A 528 -3.16 -8.51 -20.11
N ALA A 529 -4.31 -8.60 -20.80
CA ALA A 529 -5.63 -8.80 -20.19
C ALA A 529 -6.61 -9.55 -21.11
N LEU A 530 -7.73 -10.01 -20.55
CA LEU A 530 -8.83 -10.70 -21.24
C LEU A 530 -10.19 -10.39 -20.59
N ALA A 531 -11.26 -10.48 -21.38
CA ALA A 531 -12.65 -10.46 -20.91
C ALA A 531 -13.58 -11.25 -21.83
N VAL A 532 -14.61 -11.86 -21.24
CA VAL A 532 -15.75 -12.45 -21.97
C VAL A 532 -16.58 -11.34 -22.57
N PHE A 533 -16.81 -11.38 -23.89
CA PHE A 533 -17.67 -10.41 -24.55
C PHE A 533 -19.09 -10.95 -24.68
N ASP A 534 -19.22 -12.09 -25.33
CA ASP A 534 -20.46 -12.83 -25.51
C ASP A 534 -20.14 -14.33 -25.35
N SER A 535 -21.10 -15.21 -25.64
CA SER A 535 -20.93 -16.66 -25.45
C SER A 535 -20.11 -17.39 -26.52
N GLU A 536 -19.57 -16.69 -27.52
CA GLU A 536 -18.69 -17.25 -28.56
C GLU A 536 -17.35 -16.52 -28.63
N HIS A 537 -17.28 -15.27 -28.15
CA HIS A 537 -16.09 -14.42 -28.23
C HIS A 537 -15.54 -14.02 -26.86
N LEU A 538 -14.26 -14.30 -26.68
CA LEU A 538 -13.40 -13.61 -25.72
C LEU A 538 -12.78 -12.42 -26.45
N VAL A 539 -12.51 -11.31 -25.78
CA VAL A 539 -11.61 -10.28 -26.32
C VAL A 539 -10.35 -10.27 -25.44
N LEU A 540 -9.20 -10.07 -26.08
CA LEU A 540 -7.90 -9.91 -25.45
C LEU A 540 -7.39 -8.48 -25.62
N LEU A 541 -6.56 -8.06 -24.67
CA LEU A 541 -5.67 -6.91 -24.78
C LEU A 541 -4.23 -7.42 -24.58
N GLY A 542 -3.32 -7.02 -25.45
CA GLY A 542 -1.94 -7.53 -25.40
C GLY A 542 -1.02 -6.85 -26.41
N ARG A 543 0.14 -7.46 -26.65
CA ARG A 543 1.11 -7.01 -27.67
C ARG A 543 1.40 -8.12 -28.66
N LYS A 544 1.79 -7.75 -29.87
CA LYS A 544 2.20 -8.67 -30.93
C LYS A 544 3.35 -8.02 -31.69
N ASN A 545 4.51 -8.68 -31.71
CA ASN A 545 5.76 -8.09 -32.20
C ASN A 545 6.05 -6.71 -31.54
N GLY A 546 5.81 -6.59 -30.22
CA GLY A 546 5.97 -5.36 -29.45
C GLY A 546 4.92 -4.26 -29.68
N LYS A 547 3.96 -4.44 -30.61
CA LYS A 547 2.87 -3.47 -30.88
C LYS A 547 1.61 -3.82 -30.08
N PRO A 548 0.94 -2.87 -29.42
CA PRO A 548 -0.28 -3.14 -28.65
C PRO A 548 -1.52 -3.30 -29.54
N GLY A 549 -2.47 -4.13 -29.12
CA GLY A 549 -3.73 -4.37 -29.83
C GLY A 549 -4.86 -4.88 -28.94
N LEU A 550 -6.10 -4.64 -29.39
CA LEU A 550 -7.23 -5.51 -29.05
C LEU A 550 -7.29 -6.68 -30.04
N TYR A 551 -7.70 -7.85 -29.56
CA TYR A 551 -7.86 -9.04 -30.39
C TYR A 551 -9.17 -9.74 -30.04
N ARG A 552 -10.13 -9.91 -30.97
CA ARG A 552 -11.28 -10.80 -30.74
C ARG A 552 -10.82 -12.24 -30.98
N LEU A 553 -11.08 -13.08 -29.98
CA LEU A 553 -10.68 -14.48 -29.92
C LEU A 553 -11.94 -15.35 -29.91
N ASN A 554 -12.03 -16.24 -30.89
CA ASN A 554 -13.08 -17.26 -30.92
C ASN A 554 -12.85 -18.24 -29.77
N GLN A 555 -13.79 -18.35 -28.83
CA GLN A 555 -13.65 -19.22 -27.66
C GLN A 555 -13.59 -20.70 -28.06
N ARG A 556 -14.30 -21.09 -29.12
CA ARG A 556 -14.45 -22.48 -29.58
C ARG A 556 -13.22 -22.97 -30.35
N GLU A 557 -12.68 -22.14 -31.25
CA GLU A 557 -11.45 -22.45 -32.00
C GLU A 557 -10.16 -22.08 -31.23
N PHE A 558 -10.28 -21.31 -30.14
CA PHE A 558 -9.17 -20.72 -29.39
C PHE A 558 -8.18 -19.96 -30.32
N ARG A 559 -8.72 -19.17 -31.25
CA ARG A 559 -7.96 -18.46 -32.31
C ARG A 559 -8.35 -16.98 -32.36
N ILE A 560 -7.39 -16.13 -32.71
CA ILE A 560 -7.69 -14.73 -33.07
C ILE A 560 -8.46 -14.71 -34.40
N GLU A 561 -9.47 -13.85 -34.46
CA GLU A 561 -10.28 -13.57 -35.66
C GLU A 561 -10.08 -12.15 -36.17
N GLU A 562 -10.04 -11.18 -35.25
CA GLU A 562 -9.98 -9.76 -35.58
C GLU A 562 -8.94 -9.06 -34.70
N GLU A 563 -8.12 -8.20 -35.30
CA GLU A 563 -7.04 -7.48 -34.64
C GLU A 563 -7.21 -5.97 -34.85
N LYS A 564 -7.24 -5.21 -33.74
CA LYS A 564 -7.29 -3.76 -33.74
C LYS A 564 -6.06 -3.20 -33.05
N VAL A 565 -5.03 -2.89 -33.83
CA VAL A 565 -3.81 -2.22 -33.35
C VAL A 565 -4.18 -0.90 -32.66
N LEU A 566 -3.62 -0.68 -31.48
CA LEU A 566 -3.86 0.49 -30.64
C LEU A 566 -2.71 1.50 -30.79
N ALA A 567 -3.01 2.79 -30.60
CA ALA A 567 -2.01 3.85 -30.68
C ALA A 567 -1.11 3.94 -29.43
N GLU A 568 -1.53 3.35 -28.32
CA GLU A 568 -0.88 3.38 -27.00
C GLU A 568 -0.88 1.96 -26.40
N SER A 569 0.11 1.64 -25.56
CA SER A 569 0.26 0.30 -24.95
C SER A 569 -0.27 0.24 -23.53
N GLY A 570 -0.75 -0.94 -23.11
CA GLY A 570 -1.35 -1.14 -21.80
C GLY A 570 -2.79 -0.65 -21.72
N GLY A 571 -3.52 -1.20 -20.75
CA GLY A 571 -4.91 -0.85 -20.48
C GLY A 571 -5.62 -1.96 -19.71
N ILE A 572 -6.96 -1.91 -19.75
CA ILE A 572 -7.81 -2.98 -19.24
C ILE A 572 -8.99 -3.14 -20.17
N LEU A 573 -9.47 -4.36 -20.24
CA LEU A 573 -10.64 -4.79 -20.95
C LEU A 573 -11.59 -5.46 -19.97
N VAL A 574 -12.83 -4.97 -19.84
CA VAL A 574 -13.88 -5.59 -19.00
C VAL A 574 -15.25 -5.40 -19.64
N ASN A 575 -16.10 -6.42 -19.54
CA ASN A 575 -17.52 -6.36 -19.86
C ASN A 575 -18.29 -6.00 -18.59
N LEU A 576 -19.16 -4.99 -18.64
CA LEU A 576 -19.92 -4.56 -17.45
C LEU A 576 -21.10 -5.49 -17.17
N ASP A 577 -21.64 -6.13 -18.20
CA ASP A 577 -22.70 -7.11 -18.06
C ASP A 577 -22.24 -8.46 -18.64
N PRO A 578 -21.39 -9.19 -17.89
CA PRO A 578 -20.97 -10.53 -18.29
C PRO A 578 -22.10 -11.56 -18.18
N TYR A 579 -23.32 -11.15 -17.75
CA TYR A 579 -24.49 -12.02 -17.62
C TYR A 579 -25.55 -11.72 -18.71
N ASP A 580 -25.85 -10.45 -19.01
CA ASP A 580 -26.69 -10.07 -20.16
C ASP A 580 -25.93 -10.14 -21.49
N ARG A 581 -25.89 -11.35 -22.07
CA ARG A 581 -25.34 -11.64 -23.42
C ARG A 581 -25.89 -10.75 -24.54
N SER A 582 -27.04 -10.08 -24.36
CA SER A 582 -27.66 -9.22 -25.38
C SER A 582 -27.23 -7.75 -25.28
N ASN A 583 -26.68 -7.35 -24.14
CA ASN A 583 -26.34 -5.97 -23.80
C ASN A 583 -24.94 -5.84 -23.20
N SER A 584 -24.11 -6.90 -23.32
CA SER A 584 -22.67 -6.91 -23.09
C SER A 584 -22.01 -5.66 -23.65
N ARG A 585 -21.58 -4.77 -22.76
CA ARG A 585 -20.82 -3.58 -23.12
C ARG A 585 -19.41 -3.80 -22.62
N LEU A 586 -18.52 -4.16 -23.55
CA LEU A 586 -17.09 -4.09 -23.31
C LEU A 586 -16.67 -2.63 -23.19
N PHE A 587 -15.79 -2.37 -22.23
CA PHE A 587 -15.07 -1.11 -22.14
C PHE A 587 -13.57 -1.40 -22.15
N LEU A 588 -12.85 -0.59 -22.93
CA LEU A 588 -11.39 -0.48 -22.88
C LEU A 588 -11.05 0.81 -22.14
N THR A 589 -10.16 0.71 -21.16
CA THR A 589 -9.48 1.86 -20.58
C THR A 589 -8.03 1.88 -21.05
N GLN A 590 -7.62 2.96 -21.72
CA GLN A 590 -6.19 3.23 -21.97
C GLN A 590 -5.79 4.54 -21.31
N GLY A 591 -4.89 4.44 -20.33
CA GLY A 591 -4.51 5.56 -19.48
C GLY A 591 -5.69 6.12 -18.68
N ARG A 592 -6.37 7.13 -19.24
CA ARG A 592 -7.57 7.76 -18.68
C ARG A 592 -8.74 7.89 -19.65
N LYS A 593 -8.59 7.36 -20.85
CA LYS A 593 -9.61 7.41 -21.90
C LYS A 593 -10.50 6.19 -21.68
N LEU A 594 -11.78 6.43 -21.40
CA LEU A 594 -12.79 5.37 -21.40
C LEU A 594 -13.35 5.26 -22.82
N TYR A 595 -13.29 4.05 -23.35
CA TYR A 595 -13.88 3.69 -24.64
C TYR A 595 -14.91 2.60 -24.44
N GLY A 596 -16.07 2.73 -25.07
CA GLY A 596 -16.95 1.59 -25.33
C GLY A 596 -16.40 0.84 -26.53
N ILE A 597 -16.26 -0.48 -26.42
CA ILE A 597 -15.98 -1.35 -27.56
C ILE A 597 -17.33 -1.88 -28.03
N ASN A 598 -17.70 -1.51 -29.26
CA ASN A 598 -18.84 -2.10 -29.94
C ASN A 598 -18.48 -3.52 -30.46
N PRO A 599 -19.45 -4.37 -30.86
CA PRO A 599 -19.18 -5.75 -31.27
C PRO A 599 -18.17 -5.95 -32.41
N ASP A 600 -18.10 -4.97 -33.33
CA ASP A 600 -17.16 -4.87 -34.45
C ASP A 600 -15.77 -4.35 -34.04
N LEU A 601 -15.41 -4.52 -32.77
CA LEU A 601 -14.28 -3.88 -32.08
C LEU A 601 -14.20 -2.34 -32.29
N SER A 602 -15.25 -1.67 -32.77
CA SER A 602 -15.16 -0.23 -33.03
C SER A 602 -15.14 0.54 -31.72
N ILE A 603 -14.04 1.27 -31.54
CA ILE A 603 -13.67 1.91 -30.29
C ILE A 603 -14.37 3.26 -30.20
N ARG A 604 -15.61 3.28 -29.69
CA ARG A 604 -16.33 4.52 -29.42
C ARG A 604 -15.69 5.20 -28.21
N PHE A 605 -15.05 6.34 -28.44
CA PHE A 605 -14.63 7.23 -27.37
C PHE A 605 -15.85 7.69 -26.54
N ILE A 606 -15.80 7.42 -25.24
CA ILE A 606 -16.87 7.74 -24.27
C ILE A 606 -16.45 8.90 -23.37
N HIS A 607 -15.26 8.86 -22.75
CA HIS A 607 -14.79 10.03 -21.99
C HIS A 607 -13.27 10.23 -21.93
N LYS A 608 -12.87 11.49 -21.75
CA LYS A 608 -11.48 12.02 -21.83
C LYS A 608 -10.71 11.95 -20.52
N SER A 609 -11.45 11.81 -19.44
CA SER A 609 -11.01 11.87 -18.06
C SER A 609 -12.01 11.12 -17.22
N LEU A 610 -11.55 10.23 -16.34
CA LEU A 610 -12.43 9.55 -15.38
C LEU A 610 -13.10 10.56 -14.45
N ARG A 611 -12.37 11.61 -14.02
CA ARG A 611 -12.79 12.85 -13.32
C ARG A 611 -14.10 13.50 -13.79
N GLU A 612 -14.60 13.14 -14.98
CA GLU A 612 -15.72 13.80 -15.67
C GLU A 612 -16.69 12.81 -16.37
N ILE A 613 -16.65 11.49 -16.08
CA ILE A 613 -17.59 10.48 -16.64
C ILE A 613 -19.09 10.76 -16.33
N SER A 614 -19.39 11.75 -15.49
CA SER A 614 -20.69 12.13 -14.94
C SER A 614 -21.78 12.54 -15.94
N ALA A 615 -21.44 12.66 -17.22
CA ALA A 615 -22.40 13.00 -18.27
C ALA A 615 -22.87 11.81 -19.14
N VAL A 616 -22.26 10.62 -19.05
CA VAL A 616 -22.31 9.64 -20.17
C VAL A 616 -22.99 8.29 -19.88
N VAL A 617 -23.42 8.00 -18.65
CA VAL A 617 -24.23 6.80 -18.35
C VAL A 617 -25.46 7.15 -17.50
N PRO A 618 -26.56 7.62 -18.13
CA PRO A 618 -27.87 7.63 -17.48
C PRO A 618 -28.42 6.19 -17.45
N GLY A 619 -28.50 5.61 -16.25
CA GLY A 619 -29.12 4.31 -15.99
C GLY A 619 -29.66 4.23 -14.57
N GLU A 620 -30.91 3.82 -14.42
CA GLU A 620 -31.59 3.75 -13.11
C GLU A 620 -31.33 2.39 -12.43
N GLY A 621 -30.20 2.27 -11.75
CA GLY A 621 -29.79 1.09 -10.98
C GLY A 621 -28.87 1.45 -9.81
N GLN A 622 -28.67 0.51 -8.88
CA GLN A 622 -27.75 0.65 -7.73
C GLN A 622 -26.40 -0.06 -7.99
N ASP A 623 -25.97 -0.14 -9.25
CA ASP A 623 -24.68 -0.72 -9.63
C ASP A 623 -23.52 0.29 -9.47
N ILE A 624 -22.49 -0.13 -8.73
CA ILE A 624 -21.18 0.49 -8.72
C ILE A 624 -20.29 -0.20 -9.77
N LEU A 625 -19.45 0.58 -10.45
CA LEU A 625 -18.47 0.06 -11.39
C LEU A 625 -17.05 0.48 -11.03
N LEU A 626 -16.30 -0.43 -10.40
CA LEU A 626 -14.95 -0.15 -9.95
C LEU A 626 -13.92 -0.16 -11.09
N ILE A 627 -13.87 0.89 -11.91
CA ILE A 627 -12.86 1.05 -12.97
C ILE A 627 -11.46 1.22 -12.37
N GLY A 628 -10.54 0.30 -12.64
CA GLY A 628 -9.13 0.47 -12.35
C GLY A 628 -8.33 1.03 -13.54
N LYS A 629 -7.02 0.79 -13.53
CA LYS A 629 -6.12 0.80 -14.71
C LYS A 629 -5.24 -0.48 -14.81
N THR A 630 -5.52 -1.50 -13.98
CA THR A 630 -5.13 -2.91 -14.23
C THR A 630 -6.28 -3.93 -14.07
N HIS A 631 -7.50 -3.48 -13.74
CA HIS A 631 -8.70 -4.29 -13.50
C HIS A 631 -9.97 -3.41 -13.57
N ILE A 632 -11.17 -3.95 -13.82
CA ILE A 632 -12.46 -3.26 -13.56
C ILE A 632 -13.41 -4.26 -12.90
N GLU A 633 -14.23 -3.81 -11.96
CA GLU A 633 -15.22 -4.63 -11.25
C GLU A 633 -16.63 -4.04 -11.32
N ARG A 634 -17.68 -4.85 -11.10
CA ARG A 634 -19.05 -4.38 -10.89
C ARG A 634 -19.55 -4.89 -9.56
N ILE A 635 -20.06 -3.99 -8.72
CA ILE A 635 -20.59 -4.29 -7.39
C ILE A 635 -22.04 -3.81 -7.35
N ASN A 636 -22.98 -4.74 -7.18
CA ASN A 636 -24.40 -4.44 -7.10
C ASN A 636 -24.75 -4.07 -5.65
N LEU A 637 -25.09 -2.80 -5.38
CA LEU A 637 -25.42 -2.37 -4.01
C LEU A 637 -26.86 -2.69 -3.63
N THR A 638 -27.01 -3.70 -2.77
CA THR A 638 -28.19 -3.88 -1.92
C THR A 638 -28.24 -2.82 -0.81
N SER A 639 -28.55 -1.57 -1.19
CA SER A 639 -29.04 -0.48 -0.32
C SER A 639 -28.37 -0.34 1.06
N GLY A 640 -27.10 0.10 1.13
CA GLY A 640 -26.41 0.27 2.42
C GLY A 640 -25.22 1.23 2.43
N ALA A 641 -24.06 0.74 1.96
CA ALA A 641 -22.74 1.29 2.30
C ALA A 641 -22.38 2.64 1.65
N LYS A 642 -21.46 3.36 2.30
CA LYS A 642 -20.91 4.66 1.87
C LYS A 642 -19.39 4.70 2.06
N ASP A 643 -18.68 4.28 1.02
CA ASP A 643 -17.28 4.62 0.67
C ASP A 643 -16.10 4.20 1.58
N ILE A 644 -14.93 4.10 0.93
CA ILE A 644 -13.74 3.23 1.17
C ILE A 644 -12.51 4.01 0.70
N TRP A 645 -11.49 4.30 1.53
CA TRP A 645 -10.43 5.27 1.23
C TRP A 645 -9.00 4.96 1.89
N TRP A 646 -7.77 5.06 1.26
CA TRP A 646 -6.35 4.83 1.76
C TRP A 646 -5.02 5.22 0.78
N ASN A 647 -3.71 5.73 1.02
CA ASN A 647 -2.42 5.73 0.06
C ASN A 647 -0.79 5.77 0.48
N ARG A 648 0.34 5.43 -0.29
CA ARG A 648 1.90 5.19 0.06
C ARG A 648 3.21 6.17 0.10
N GLY A 649 4.33 5.94 0.90
CA GLY A 649 5.84 6.30 0.73
C GLY A 649 6.68 7.08 1.87
N ASP A 650 8.02 7.07 2.26
CA ASP A 650 9.48 6.74 1.86
C ASP A 650 10.37 6.58 3.20
N LYS A 651 11.47 5.81 3.48
CA LYS A 651 12.51 4.89 2.86
C LYS A 651 12.07 3.37 2.87
N PRO A 652 12.80 2.16 2.92
CA PRO A 652 12.55 0.64 2.73
C PRO A 652 11.39 -0.27 2.15
N GLY A 653 10.67 -1.12 2.89
CA GLY A 653 9.80 -2.24 2.39
C GLY A 653 8.55 -1.97 1.50
N HIS A 654 7.35 -2.47 1.87
CA HIS A 654 6.14 -2.52 1.02
C HIS A 654 4.85 -1.85 1.59
N TYR A 655 3.76 -1.81 0.79
CA TYR A 655 2.55 -0.98 1.01
C TYR A 655 1.29 -1.51 0.21
N ILE A 656 0.02 -1.39 0.70
CA ILE A 656 -1.15 -2.24 0.23
C ILE A 656 -1.92 -1.50 -0.84
N PHE A 657 -2.21 -2.06 -2.03
CA PHE A 657 -2.54 -1.35 -3.29
C PHE A 657 -2.97 0.15 -3.20
N LYS A 658 -2.20 1.14 -2.72
CA LYS A 658 -0.75 1.45 -2.86
C LYS A 658 -0.37 1.68 -4.29
N HIS A 659 -0.91 0.83 -5.15
CA HIS A 659 -0.31 0.54 -6.40
C HIS A 659 -0.60 1.53 -7.50
N LEU A 660 -1.09 2.71 -7.11
CA LEU A 660 -1.28 3.87 -7.95
C LEU A 660 -1.66 3.47 -9.39
N SER A 661 -2.83 2.82 -9.46
CA SER A 661 -3.28 2.03 -10.59
C SER A 661 -4.80 1.86 -10.75
N TRP A 662 -5.70 2.41 -9.90
CA TRP A 662 -7.17 2.22 -10.02
C TRP A 662 -7.95 3.55 -9.86
N THR A 663 -9.24 3.66 -10.26
CA THR A 663 -10.03 4.94 -10.37
C THR A 663 -11.56 4.68 -10.56
N PRO A 664 -12.31 4.18 -9.55
CA PRO A 664 -13.64 3.63 -9.76
C PRO A 664 -14.78 4.65 -9.90
N VAL A 665 -15.94 4.16 -10.36
CA VAL A 665 -17.08 4.97 -10.80
C VAL A 665 -18.34 4.49 -10.09
N ILE A 666 -18.96 5.37 -9.30
CA ILE A 666 -20.02 5.02 -8.35
C ILE A 666 -21.33 5.71 -8.78
N PHE A 667 -22.27 4.94 -9.32
CA PHE A 667 -23.62 5.43 -9.55
C PHE A 667 -24.47 5.26 -8.29
N HIS A 668 -25.03 6.36 -7.78
CA HIS A 668 -25.91 6.31 -6.62
C HIS A 668 -27.00 7.38 -6.70
N LYS A 669 -28.27 6.93 -6.82
CA LYS A 669 -29.47 7.79 -6.79
C LYS A 669 -29.46 8.95 -7.80
N GLY A 670 -29.16 8.66 -9.06
CA GLY A 670 -29.16 9.65 -10.15
C GLY A 670 -28.03 10.69 -10.09
N LEU A 671 -27.09 10.52 -9.15
CA LEU A 671 -25.85 11.27 -9.04
C LEU A 671 -24.70 10.32 -9.39
N LEU A 672 -23.76 10.76 -10.23
CA LEU A 672 -22.49 10.05 -10.34
C LEU A 672 -21.51 10.62 -9.33
N TYR A 673 -20.87 9.70 -8.60
CA TYR A 673 -19.74 9.96 -7.75
C TYR A 673 -18.52 9.37 -8.46
N ILE A 674 -17.65 10.24 -8.97
CA ILE A 674 -16.37 9.79 -9.51
C ILE A 674 -15.35 9.74 -8.41
N ALA A 675 -14.65 8.62 -8.44
CA ALA A 675 -13.65 8.21 -7.51
C ALA A 675 -12.33 8.10 -8.31
N ASP A 676 -11.57 9.20 -8.50
CA ASP A 676 -10.29 9.27 -9.22
C ASP A 676 -9.02 9.47 -8.37
N GLU A 677 -8.46 10.65 -7.99
CA GLU A 677 -7.37 10.61 -6.96
C GLU A 677 -7.35 11.55 -5.70
N GLU A 678 -7.99 12.73 -5.61
CA GLU A 678 -7.94 13.64 -4.41
C GLU A 678 -9.23 14.35 -3.97
N LYS A 679 -10.31 14.37 -4.78
CA LYS A 679 -11.59 15.04 -4.47
C LYS A 679 -12.80 14.14 -4.77
N LEU A 680 -13.65 13.70 -3.82
CA LEU A 680 -14.87 12.91 -4.16
C LEU A 680 -15.80 13.73 -5.06
N TRP A 681 -15.75 13.46 -6.37
CA TRP A 681 -16.47 14.24 -7.36
C TRP A 681 -17.91 13.78 -7.44
N ARG A 682 -18.69 14.23 -6.45
CA ARG A 682 -20.15 14.20 -6.50
C ARG A 682 -20.62 15.19 -7.57
N PHE A 683 -21.10 14.67 -8.69
CA PHE A 683 -21.76 15.47 -9.72
C PHE A 683 -23.26 15.50 -9.49
N ASN A 684 -23.77 16.68 -9.11
CA ASN A 684 -25.19 16.98 -9.30
C ASN A 684 -25.40 17.31 -10.80
N PRO A 685 -26.40 16.74 -11.49
CA PRO A 685 -26.77 17.22 -12.82
C PRO A 685 -27.19 18.70 -12.73
N PRO A 686 -26.96 19.50 -13.78
CA PRO A 686 -27.24 20.93 -13.74
C PRO A 686 -28.71 21.21 -13.43
N ARG A 687 -28.95 22.08 -12.45
CA ARG A 687 -30.23 22.78 -12.32
C ARG A 687 -30.15 24.05 -13.16
N SER A 688 -31.26 24.35 -13.82
CA SER A 688 -31.49 25.46 -14.77
C SER A 688 -30.80 26.77 -14.40
#